data_AF-A0A2U2DQF8-F1
#
_entry.id   AF-A0A2U2DQF8-F1
#
_cell.length_a   1.000
_cell.length_b   1.000
_cell.length_c   1.000
_cell.angle_alpha   90.00
_cell.angle_beta   90.00
_cell.angle_gamma   90.00
#
_symmetry.space_group_name_H-M   'P 1'
#
loop_
_entity.id
_entity.type
_entity.pdbx_description
1 polymer ?
#
loop_
_entity_poly.entity_id
_entity_poly.type
_entity_poly.pdbx_seq_one_letter_code
_entity_poly.pdbx_strand_id
1 'polypeptide(L)'
;MARKVKNKPVLDDVQAKAMGKTKREILKVHAEIGGRFFKLGKLIEELAHVAPEIDLREFLSTECAIDRAEANTLLRFGEVFRGREKTITKAYLPPSALMAIAKADEATRIEAFTRIDAGLRLDADDVDALKTDLRRMSRSYDENRRDDRLSALEDRATQTARLTARTLERRVDGLLDMIHEFFEEHLLVPEGWGVYEYVADIESAGYKASHARIRSEAAAALDEFERVYGRQHLPGNEWRSALARGDELGPGLAKAHLSLKSFVAGRFGEPIGFDFQTDESQTIGFDIWEGLVFLSPDTKQIGSPWKYPVAQPPFRLNCVEICAGAGGQSIGLHAAGFDPVALYENDDDAAATLRRNWYRWKVIRKDVRNESFVRYRGIDLVAGGIPCLPYSQGGGGLGKMDDRDLLNEAVRVVREAQPKAFFFENVPGFMFDRHSDHRARALAAFRDLGYEVTIQKLEGKDFGIGQARTRIVIVGFADGLLHRFNMPRTADASTVNVLEDLLMVHRTPPETRPRDGETSDGYSAEQKRFDEWADHWIREYGGRCTPTIAGIANGAQDNTAKAWAAAGFDVRKLAGGPPTPADITSIDYLPCLTIRMLQRLQNFPDEWAFSGDRSQQIRQITNAFPPRLARSIAQAIYTALTGVTFNQKSLMTSPLPRGSIGATPPKINLNAGRYEPDDGVPSETWKTRFKRGVAMPGDGWPEGDPYPGDRTWDA
;
A
#
# COMPACT_ATOMS: atom_id res chain seq x y z
N MET A 1 -64.51 -12.90 -52.70
CA MET A 1 -63.60 -13.13 -51.56
C MET A 1 -62.56 -14.16 -52.01
N ALA A 2 -61.37 -13.77 -52.48
CA ALA A 2 -60.17 -13.43 -51.68
C ALA A 2 -59.93 -14.47 -50.56
N ARG A 3 -58.82 -15.19 -50.43
CA ARG A 3 -57.45 -15.08 -50.98
C ARG A 3 -56.77 -16.44 -50.71
N LYS A 4 -56.18 -17.11 -51.70
CA LYS A 4 -55.26 -18.25 -51.48
C LYS A 4 -53.98 -17.68 -50.83
N VAL A 5 -53.81 -17.87 -49.53
CA VAL A 5 -52.54 -17.58 -48.85
C VAL A 5 -51.62 -18.76 -49.07
N LYS A 6 -50.74 -18.64 -50.07
CA LYS A 6 -49.47 -19.36 -50.11
C LYS A 6 -48.61 -18.80 -48.97
N ASN A 7 -48.49 -19.51 -47.84
CA ASN A 7 -47.44 -19.23 -46.87
C ASN A 7 -46.24 -20.15 -47.11
N LYS A 8 -45.11 -19.49 -47.34
CA LYS A 8 -43.74 -19.99 -47.57
C LYS A 8 -43.23 -20.86 -46.41
N PRO A 9 -42.52 -21.98 -46.67
CA PRO A 9 -41.54 -22.55 -45.75
C PRO A 9 -40.16 -22.02 -46.15
N VAL A 10 -39.73 -20.86 -45.63
CA VAL A 10 -38.39 -20.31 -45.93
C VAL A 10 -37.66 -19.74 -44.71
N LEU A 11 -38.35 -19.49 -43.57
CA LEU A 11 -37.70 -18.94 -42.36
C LEU A 11 -37.03 -20.01 -41.47
N ASP A 12 -37.56 -21.24 -41.39
CA ASP A 12 -36.97 -22.32 -40.56
C ASP A 12 -35.63 -22.87 -41.09
N ASP A 13 -35.42 -22.83 -42.41
CA ASP A 13 -34.24 -23.44 -43.05
C ASP A 13 -32.97 -22.57 -42.91
N VAL A 14 -33.12 -21.26 -42.85
CA VAL A 14 -31.97 -20.33 -42.69
C VAL A 14 -31.42 -20.39 -41.26
N GLN A 15 -32.30 -20.38 -40.25
CA GLN A 15 -31.89 -20.46 -38.85
C GLN A 15 -31.27 -21.83 -38.54
N ALA A 16 -31.89 -22.93 -39.00
CA ALA A 16 -31.34 -24.27 -38.80
C ALA A 16 -29.98 -24.44 -39.50
N LYS A 17 -29.80 -23.92 -40.72
CA LYS A 17 -28.51 -23.92 -41.42
C LYS A 17 -27.46 -23.06 -40.71
N ALA A 18 -27.84 -21.88 -40.20
CA ALA A 18 -26.96 -21.01 -39.45
C ALA A 18 -26.52 -21.65 -38.12
N MET A 19 -27.45 -22.25 -37.37
CA MET A 19 -27.14 -22.97 -36.13
C MET A 19 -26.29 -24.21 -36.39
N GLY A 20 -26.58 -24.98 -37.45
CA GLY A 20 -25.79 -26.15 -37.85
C GLY A 20 -24.37 -25.79 -38.28
N LYS A 21 -24.19 -24.70 -39.05
CA LYS A 21 -22.87 -24.16 -39.40
C LYS A 21 -22.12 -23.73 -38.15
N THR A 22 -22.75 -22.92 -37.29
CA THR A 22 -22.13 -22.39 -36.07
C THR A 22 -21.76 -23.51 -35.09
N LYS A 23 -22.61 -24.52 -34.92
CA LYS A 23 -22.32 -25.71 -34.09
C LYS A 23 -21.05 -26.42 -34.56
N ARG A 24 -20.87 -26.61 -35.88
CA ARG A 24 -19.68 -27.28 -36.43
C ARG A 24 -18.40 -26.48 -36.14
N GLU A 25 -18.46 -25.16 -36.32
CA GLU A 25 -17.32 -24.28 -36.01
C GLU A 25 -17.00 -24.29 -34.50
N ILE A 26 -18.00 -24.19 -33.63
CA ILE A 26 -17.81 -24.28 -32.17
C ILE A 26 -17.17 -25.61 -31.77
N LEU A 27 -17.69 -26.74 -32.28
CA LEU A 27 -17.13 -28.06 -31.97
C LEU A 27 -15.69 -28.20 -32.48
N LYS A 28 -15.36 -27.62 -33.64
CA LYS A 28 -13.98 -27.58 -34.14
C LYS A 28 -13.06 -26.78 -33.21
N VAL A 29 -13.49 -25.61 -32.75
CA VAL A 29 -12.74 -24.80 -31.77
C VAL A 29 -12.56 -25.56 -30.45
N HIS A 30 -13.59 -26.24 -29.94
CA HIS A 30 -13.46 -27.08 -28.74
C HIS A 30 -12.42 -28.20 -28.92
N ALA A 31 -12.40 -28.87 -30.07
CA ALA A 31 -11.40 -29.89 -30.36
C ALA A 31 -9.98 -29.31 -30.43
N GLU A 32 -9.81 -28.11 -31.02
CA GLU A 32 -8.54 -27.40 -31.06
C GLU A 32 -8.05 -26.97 -29.68
N ILE A 33 -8.95 -26.50 -28.81
CA ILE A 33 -8.64 -26.15 -27.40
C ILE A 33 -8.14 -27.38 -26.66
N GLY A 34 -8.87 -28.51 -26.74
CA GLY A 34 -8.46 -29.77 -26.11
C GLY A 34 -7.09 -30.23 -26.60
N GLY A 35 -6.86 -30.21 -27.92
CA GLY A 35 -5.57 -30.57 -28.52
C GLY A 35 -4.41 -29.67 -28.08
N ARG A 36 -4.63 -28.36 -27.90
CA ARG A 36 -3.63 -27.43 -27.35
C ARG A 36 -3.32 -27.73 -25.88
N PHE A 37 -4.31 -28.13 -25.10
CA PHE A 37 -4.12 -28.51 -23.70
C PHE A 37 -3.28 -29.78 -23.55
N PHE A 38 -3.47 -30.78 -24.42
CA PHE A 38 -2.59 -31.94 -24.52
C PHE A 38 -1.16 -31.57 -24.92
N LYS A 39 -1.00 -30.64 -25.88
CA LYS A 39 0.33 -30.13 -26.24
C LYS A 39 1.03 -29.46 -25.06
N LEU A 40 0.30 -28.70 -24.25
CA LEU A 40 0.81 -28.08 -23.02
C LEU A 40 1.28 -29.16 -22.02
N GLY A 41 0.46 -30.18 -21.76
CA GLY A 41 0.84 -31.30 -20.89
C GLY A 41 2.12 -32.01 -21.37
N LYS A 42 2.26 -32.24 -22.68
CA LYS A 42 3.46 -32.86 -23.27
C LYS A 42 4.72 -32.01 -23.09
N LEU A 43 4.63 -30.69 -23.30
CA LEU A 43 5.76 -29.78 -23.07
C LEU A 43 6.25 -29.82 -21.62
N ILE A 44 5.30 -29.93 -20.67
CA ILE A 44 5.60 -30.03 -19.24
C ILE A 44 6.21 -31.39 -18.90
N GLU A 45 5.69 -32.48 -19.46
CA GLU A 45 6.25 -33.84 -19.30
C GLU A 45 7.69 -33.93 -19.84
N GLU A 46 7.97 -33.35 -21.00
CA GLU A 46 9.32 -33.26 -21.57
C GLU A 46 10.28 -32.48 -20.64
N LEU A 47 9.81 -31.40 -20.04
CA LEU A 47 10.60 -30.59 -19.11
C LEU A 47 10.84 -31.29 -17.76
N ALA A 48 9.89 -32.14 -17.32
CA ALA A 48 10.02 -32.96 -16.11
C ALA A 48 11.14 -34.01 -16.18
N HIS A 49 11.62 -34.34 -17.39
CA HIS A 49 12.77 -35.25 -17.56
C HIS A 49 14.13 -34.59 -17.31
N VAL A 50 14.22 -33.26 -17.35
CA VAL A 50 15.50 -32.52 -17.31
C VAL A 50 15.64 -31.60 -16.09
N ALA A 51 14.58 -31.40 -15.32
CA ALA A 51 14.58 -30.57 -14.12
C ALA A 51 13.89 -31.30 -12.95
N PRO A 52 14.39 -31.16 -11.70
CA PRO A 52 13.67 -31.62 -10.51
C PRO A 52 12.25 -31.03 -10.43
N GLU A 53 11.30 -31.80 -9.92
CA GLU A 53 9.88 -31.40 -9.87
C GLU A 53 9.66 -30.07 -9.12
N ILE A 54 10.46 -29.80 -8.08
CA ILE A 54 10.39 -28.55 -7.32
C ILE A 54 10.79 -27.34 -8.16
N ASP A 55 11.86 -27.45 -8.94
CA ASP A 55 12.35 -26.38 -9.82
C ASP A 55 11.38 -26.15 -10.98
N LEU A 56 10.80 -27.24 -11.49
CA LEU A 56 9.82 -27.20 -12.56
C LEU A 56 8.52 -26.50 -12.15
N ARG A 57 7.99 -26.80 -10.97
CA ARG A 57 6.80 -26.11 -10.44
C ARG A 57 7.04 -24.62 -10.30
N GLU A 58 8.22 -24.24 -9.81
CA GLU A 58 8.54 -22.82 -9.65
C GLU A 58 8.67 -22.15 -11.01
N PHE A 59 9.43 -22.73 -11.95
CA PHE A 59 9.55 -22.23 -13.32
C PHE A 59 8.19 -22.02 -14.00
N LEU A 60 7.28 -23.01 -13.91
CA LEU A 60 5.94 -22.89 -14.50
C LEU A 60 5.16 -21.72 -13.88
N SER A 61 5.32 -21.49 -12.58
CA SER A 61 4.60 -20.46 -11.85
C SER A 61 5.22 -19.06 -11.87
N THR A 62 6.51 -18.93 -12.14
CA THR A 62 7.19 -17.63 -12.22
C THR A 62 7.37 -17.17 -13.66
N GLU A 63 7.71 -18.08 -14.57
CA GLU A 63 8.07 -17.76 -15.95
C GLU A 63 6.95 -18.09 -16.95
N CYS A 64 6.08 -19.06 -16.66
CA CYS A 64 5.00 -19.48 -17.56
C CYS A 64 3.59 -19.04 -17.14
N ALA A 65 3.45 -18.33 -16.02
CA ALA A 65 2.18 -17.87 -15.46
C ALA A 65 1.15 -19.00 -15.21
N ILE A 66 1.63 -20.18 -14.80
CA ILE A 66 0.81 -21.35 -14.42
C ILE A 66 0.84 -21.48 -12.89
N ASP A 67 -0.30 -21.37 -12.21
CA ASP A 67 -0.32 -21.40 -10.74
C ASP A 67 0.20 -22.75 -10.16
N ARG A 68 0.65 -22.78 -8.90
CA ARG A 68 1.24 -24.00 -8.30
C ARG A 68 0.27 -25.19 -8.28
N ALA A 69 -1.03 -24.96 -8.09
CA ALA A 69 -2.03 -26.03 -8.06
C ALA A 69 -2.30 -26.57 -9.47
N GLU A 70 -2.35 -25.68 -10.46
CA GLU A 70 -2.41 -26.03 -11.88
C GLU A 70 -1.14 -26.79 -12.30
N ALA A 71 0.06 -26.31 -11.95
CA ALA A 71 1.33 -26.96 -12.25
C ALA A 71 1.41 -28.39 -11.67
N ASN A 72 1.01 -28.59 -10.41
CA ASN A 72 0.94 -29.92 -9.80
C ASN A 72 0.04 -30.89 -10.58
N THR A 73 -1.07 -30.36 -11.09
CA THR A 73 -2.04 -31.15 -11.85
C THR A 73 -1.52 -31.43 -13.26
N LEU A 74 -0.89 -30.45 -13.90
CA LEU A 74 -0.30 -30.55 -15.23
C LEU A 74 0.90 -31.51 -15.29
N LEU A 75 1.70 -31.58 -14.23
CA LEU A 75 2.80 -32.55 -14.10
C LEU A 75 2.33 -34.00 -14.17
N ARG A 76 1.11 -34.27 -13.67
CA ARG A 76 0.48 -35.59 -13.70
C ARG A 76 -0.42 -35.80 -14.91
N PHE A 77 -0.59 -34.77 -15.75
CA PHE A 77 -1.54 -34.77 -16.85
C PHE A 77 -1.21 -35.83 -17.91
N GLY A 78 0.06 -35.92 -18.30
CA GLY A 78 0.54 -36.90 -19.26
C GLY A 78 0.33 -38.35 -18.78
N GLU A 79 0.47 -38.60 -17.48
CA GLU A 79 0.20 -39.90 -16.87
C GLU A 79 -1.29 -40.23 -16.87
N VAL A 80 -2.14 -39.31 -16.40
CA VAL A 80 -3.58 -39.52 -16.24
C VAL A 80 -4.28 -39.77 -17.57
N PHE A 81 -3.87 -39.07 -18.62
CA PHE A 81 -4.56 -39.11 -19.92
C PHE A 81 -3.82 -39.92 -20.98
N ARG A 82 -2.77 -40.66 -20.61
CA ARG A 82 -1.97 -41.48 -21.53
C ARG A 82 -2.87 -42.41 -22.36
N GLY A 83 -2.79 -42.28 -23.68
CA GLY A 83 -3.56 -43.11 -24.62
C GLY A 83 -5.04 -42.74 -24.76
N ARG A 84 -5.54 -41.72 -24.04
CA ARG A 84 -6.96 -41.28 -24.08
C ARG A 84 -7.19 -39.99 -24.87
N GLU A 85 -6.15 -39.41 -25.47
CA GLU A 85 -6.18 -38.16 -26.25
C GLU A 85 -7.32 -38.11 -27.29
N LYS A 86 -7.46 -39.17 -28.09
CA LYS A 86 -8.48 -39.24 -29.14
C LYS A 86 -9.89 -39.26 -28.57
N THR A 87 -10.11 -40.03 -27.50
CA THR A 87 -11.43 -40.16 -26.86
C THR A 87 -11.85 -38.85 -26.21
N ILE A 88 -10.93 -38.19 -25.52
CA ILE A 88 -11.16 -36.90 -24.86
C ILE A 88 -11.40 -35.78 -25.86
N THR A 89 -10.59 -35.70 -26.91
CA THR A 89 -10.76 -34.71 -27.97
C THR A 89 -12.11 -34.89 -28.67
N LYS A 90 -12.56 -36.13 -28.85
CA LYS A 90 -13.89 -36.47 -29.42
C LYS A 90 -15.04 -36.16 -28.46
N ALA A 91 -14.81 -36.21 -27.15
CA ALA A 91 -15.79 -35.87 -26.12
C ALA A 91 -15.96 -34.35 -25.94
N TYR A 92 -15.06 -33.53 -26.51
CA TYR A 92 -15.07 -32.05 -26.41
C TYR A 92 -15.02 -31.53 -24.96
N LEU A 93 -14.28 -32.23 -24.08
CA LEU A 93 -14.17 -31.84 -22.67
C LEU A 93 -13.51 -30.46 -22.53
N PRO A 94 -14.08 -29.55 -21.72
CA PRO A 94 -13.46 -28.27 -21.45
C PRO A 94 -12.19 -28.44 -20.59
N PRO A 95 -11.24 -27.49 -20.63
CA PRO A 95 -10.03 -27.53 -19.78
C PRO A 95 -10.32 -27.73 -18.29
N SER A 96 -11.40 -27.12 -17.77
CA SER A 96 -11.82 -27.29 -16.37
C SER A 96 -12.15 -28.74 -16.02
N ALA A 97 -12.83 -29.47 -16.91
CA ALA A 97 -13.12 -30.90 -16.73
C ALA A 97 -11.85 -31.75 -16.79
N LEU A 98 -10.92 -31.44 -17.71
CA LEU A 98 -9.63 -32.12 -17.80
C LEU A 98 -8.82 -31.94 -16.52
N MET A 99 -8.80 -30.73 -15.97
CA MET A 99 -8.13 -30.44 -14.70
C MET A 99 -8.81 -31.12 -13.51
N ALA A 100 -10.14 -31.14 -13.47
CA ALA A 100 -10.90 -31.84 -12.43
C ALA A 100 -10.62 -33.36 -12.45
N ILE A 101 -10.63 -33.98 -13.63
CA ILE A 101 -10.28 -35.40 -13.80
C ILE A 101 -8.81 -35.65 -13.43
N ALA A 102 -7.88 -34.80 -13.84
CA ALA A 102 -6.46 -34.96 -13.49
C ALA A 102 -6.21 -34.90 -11.97
N LYS A 103 -6.96 -34.05 -11.26
CA LYS A 103 -6.89 -33.86 -9.81
C LYS A 103 -7.64 -34.93 -9.00
N ALA A 104 -8.63 -35.59 -9.60
CA ALA A 104 -9.46 -36.59 -8.95
C ALA A 104 -8.67 -37.83 -8.49
N ASP A 105 -9.16 -38.47 -7.44
CA ASP A 105 -8.66 -39.78 -7.00
C ASP A 105 -8.93 -40.86 -8.04
N GLU A 106 -8.26 -42.01 -7.89
CA GLU A 106 -8.32 -43.08 -8.88
C GLU A 106 -9.73 -43.59 -9.16
N ALA A 107 -10.58 -43.76 -8.13
CA ALA A 107 -11.94 -44.26 -8.31
C ALA A 107 -12.81 -43.26 -9.08
N THR A 108 -12.72 -41.97 -8.74
CA THR A 108 -13.40 -40.89 -9.45
C THR A 108 -12.93 -40.79 -10.90
N ARG A 109 -11.62 -40.95 -11.18
CA ARG A 109 -11.08 -40.93 -12.54
C ARG A 109 -11.59 -42.10 -13.38
N ILE A 110 -11.61 -43.31 -12.83
CA ILE A 110 -12.12 -44.50 -13.52
C ILE A 110 -13.58 -44.29 -13.91
N GLU A 111 -14.42 -43.89 -12.97
CA GLU A 111 -15.84 -43.65 -13.23
C GLU A 111 -16.08 -42.52 -14.24
N ALA A 112 -15.32 -41.41 -14.14
CA ALA A 112 -15.38 -40.32 -15.11
C ALA A 112 -15.03 -40.82 -16.52
N PHE A 113 -13.95 -41.60 -16.66
CA PHE A 113 -13.58 -42.19 -17.95
C PHE A 113 -14.60 -43.19 -18.47
N THR A 114 -15.19 -44.03 -17.61
CA THR A 114 -16.27 -44.94 -18.00
C THR A 114 -17.46 -44.19 -18.58
N ARG A 115 -17.85 -43.06 -17.96
CA ARG A 115 -18.93 -42.20 -18.46
C ARG A 115 -18.57 -41.53 -19.79
N ILE A 116 -17.34 -41.02 -19.92
CA ILE A 116 -16.84 -40.44 -21.17
C ILE A 116 -16.82 -41.47 -22.30
N ASP A 117 -16.34 -42.69 -22.01
CA ASP A 117 -16.30 -43.80 -22.98
C ASP A 117 -17.72 -44.22 -23.40
N ALA A 118 -18.70 -44.10 -22.51
CA ALA A 118 -20.13 -44.26 -22.82
C ALA A 118 -20.76 -43.09 -23.60
N GLY A 119 -19.99 -42.03 -23.86
CA GLY A 119 -20.42 -40.87 -24.65
C GLY A 119 -20.99 -39.70 -23.83
N LEU A 120 -20.94 -39.75 -22.50
CA LEU A 120 -21.27 -38.60 -21.66
C LEU A 120 -20.20 -37.52 -21.80
N ARG A 121 -20.64 -36.27 -21.76
CA ARG A 121 -19.76 -35.12 -21.62
C ARG A 121 -19.83 -34.70 -20.17
N LEU A 122 -18.66 -34.61 -19.54
CA LEU A 122 -18.54 -34.18 -18.16
C LEU A 122 -17.96 -32.77 -18.12
N ASP A 123 -18.51 -31.91 -17.28
CA ASP A 123 -17.84 -30.70 -16.83
C ASP A 123 -17.10 -30.93 -15.49
N ALA A 124 -16.60 -29.87 -14.86
CA ALA A 124 -15.88 -29.99 -13.59
C ALA A 124 -16.82 -30.33 -12.42
N ASP A 125 -18.06 -29.82 -12.44
CA ASP A 125 -19.05 -30.04 -11.39
C ASP A 125 -19.55 -31.49 -11.42
N ASP A 126 -19.68 -32.07 -12.62
CA ASP A 126 -19.97 -33.49 -12.80
C ASP A 126 -18.92 -34.39 -12.15
N VAL A 127 -17.63 -34.02 -12.24
CA VAL A 127 -16.51 -34.78 -11.64
C VAL A 127 -16.51 -34.66 -10.12
N ASP A 128 -16.82 -33.48 -9.57
CA ASP A 128 -16.97 -33.29 -8.12
C ASP A 128 -18.22 -33.97 -7.56
N ALA A 129 -19.32 -33.99 -8.31
CA ALA A 129 -20.52 -34.76 -7.99
C ALA A 129 -20.21 -36.25 -7.97
N LEU A 130 -19.51 -36.76 -8.99
CA LEU A 130 -19.01 -38.15 -9.05
C LEU A 130 -18.21 -38.53 -7.82
N LYS A 131 -17.27 -37.69 -7.42
CA LYS A 131 -16.46 -37.89 -6.22
C LYS A 131 -17.33 -37.96 -4.96
N THR A 132 -18.31 -37.07 -4.85
CA THR A 132 -19.24 -37.00 -3.72
C THR A 132 -20.12 -38.25 -3.67
N ASP A 133 -20.64 -38.69 -4.81
CA ASP A 133 -21.46 -39.88 -4.95
C ASP A 133 -20.68 -41.14 -4.60
N LEU A 134 -19.47 -41.31 -5.14
CA LEU A 134 -18.60 -42.45 -4.81
C LEU A 134 -18.27 -42.50 -3.32
N ARG A 135 -18.00 -41.33 -2.70
CA ARG A 135 -17.80 -41.22 -1.25
C ARG A 135 -19.06 -41.59 -0.47
N ARG A 136 -20.24 -41.16 -0.91
CA ARG A 136 -21.53 -41.51 -0.27
C ARG A 136 -21.85 -43.00 -0.42
N MET A 137 -21.60 -43.57 -1.59
CA MET A 137 -21.77 -45.00 -1.88
C MET A 137 -20.83 -45.89 -1.06
N SER A 138 -19.67 -45.37 -0.66
CA SER A 138 -18.73 -46.07 0.22
C SER A 138 -19.18 -46.12 1.69
N ARG A 139 -20.25 -45.42 2.06
CA ARG A 139 -20.79 -45.30 3.42
C ARG A 139 -22.15 -45.98 3.55
N SER A 140 -22.51 -46.38 4.76
CA SER A 140 -23.85 -46.88 5.07
C SER A 140 -24.91 -45.78 5.00
N TYR A 141 -26.17 -46.17 4.83
CA TYR A 141 -27.31 -45.24 4.83
C TYR A 141 -27.40 -44.41 6.12
N ASP A 142 -27.16 -45.04 7.27
CA ASP A 142 -27.22 -44.39 8.58
C ASP A 142 -26.09 -43.36 8.76
N GLU A 143 -24.88 -43.64 8.25
CA GLU A 143 -23.76 -42.70 8.27
C GLU A 143 -24.06 -41.48 7.40
N ASN A 144 -24.58 -41.66 6.19
CA ASN A 144 -24.96 -40.56 5.32
C ASN A 144 -26.09 -39.71 5.94
N ARG A 145 -27.11 -40.34 6.52
CA ARG A 145 -28.20 -39.62 7.21
C ARG A 145 -27.70 -38.86 8.44
N ARG A 146 -26.73 -39.41 9.17
CA ARG A 146 -26.11 -38.74 10.31
C ARG A 146 -25.32 -37.50 9.86
N ASP A 147 -24.58 -37.60 8.76
CA ASP A 147 -23.81 -36.51 8.16
C ASP A 147 -24.74 -35.38 7.67
N ASP A 148 -25.80 -35.72 6.93
CA ASP A 148 -26.80 -34.76 6.45
C ASP A 148 -27.48 -34.01 7.61
N ARG A 149 -27.84 -34.73 8.67
CA ARG A 149 -28.44 -34.13 9.87
C ARG A 149 -27.45 -33.20 10.59
N LEU A 150 -26.19 -33.64 10.75
CA LEU A 150 -25.15 -32.83 11.40
C LEU A 150 -24.91 -31.53 10.63
N SER A 151 -24.74 -31.63 9.31
CA SER A 151 -24.56 -30.48 8.43
C SER A 151 -25.71 -29.47 8.55
N ALA A 152 -26.97 -29.94 8.50
CA ALA A 152 -28.13 -29.06 8.67
C ALA A 152 -28.21 -28.39 10.06
N LEU A 153 -27.75 -29.07 11.11
CA LEU A 153 -27.67 -28.50 12.47
C LEU A 153 -26.54 -27.47 12.59
N GLU A 154 -25.37 -27.76 12.01
CA GLU A 154 -24.21 -26.85 11.96
C GLU A 154 -24.53 -25.57 11.19
N ASP A 155 -25.22 -25.68 10.05
CA ASP A 155 -25.68 -24.53 9.27
C ASP A 155 -26.58 -23.60 10.09
N ARG A 156 -27.53 -24.18 10.82
CA ARG A 156 -28.47 -23.42 11.65
C ARG A 156 -27.80 -22.81 12.88
N ALA A 157 -26.86 -23.53 13.50
CA ALA A 157 -26.06 -23.01 14.60
C ALA A 157 -25.18 -21.83 14.14
N THR A 158 -24.52 -21.97 12.99
CA THR A 158 -23.69 -20.92 12.37
C THR A 158 -24.52 -19.68 12.05
N GLN A 159 -25.71 -19.84 11.48
CA GLN A 159 -26.60 -18.72 11.20
C GLN A 159 -27.01 -17.98 12.47
N THR A 160 -27.33 -18.72 13.54
CA THR A 160 -27.72 -18.15 14.84
C THR A 160 -26.55 -17.38 15.46
N ALA A 161 -25.36 -17.99 15.53
CA ALA A 161 -24.15 -17.36 16.06
C ALA A 161 -23.81 -16.05 15.32
N ARG A 162 -23.96 -16.01 13.98
CA ARG A 162 -23.78 -14.78 13.19
C ARG A 162 -24.74 -13.66 13.57
N LEU A 163 -26.01 -13.98 13.83
CA LEU A 163 -27.00 -12.98 14.24
C LEU A 163 -26.74 -12.45 15.66
N THR A 164 -26.32 -13.34 16.56
CA THR A 164 -25.92 -13.00 17.93
C THR A 164 -24.68 -12.10 17.92
N ALA A 165 -23.65 -12.43 17.13
CA ALA A 165 -22.44 -11.60 16.98
C ALA A 165 -22.77 -10.18 16.46
N ARG A 166 -23.65 -10.03 15.47
CA ARG A 166 -24.10 -8.70 15.00
C ARG A 166 -24.91 -7.92 16.03
N THR A 167 -25.55 -8.62 16.97
CA THR A 167 -26.27 -7.97 18.07
C THR A 167 -25.30 -7.50 19.12
N LEU A 168 -24.28 -8.31 19.43
CA LEU A 168 -23.14 -7.92 20.27
C LEU A 168 -22.45 -6.67 19.71
N GLU A 169 -22.06 -6.65 18.43
CA GLU A 169 -21.40 -5.50 17.77
C GLU A 169 -22.18 -4.20 18.03
N ARG A 170 -23.48 -4.18 17.72
CA ARG A 170 -24.33 -2.99 17.93
C ARG A 170 -24.43 -2.56 19.39
N ARG A 171 -24.39 -3.50 20.35
CA ARG A 171 -24.40 -3.18 21.77
C ARG A 171 -23.07 -2.59 22.22
N VAL A 172 -21.97 -3.12 21.73
CA VAL A 172 -20.63 -2.58 22.02
C VAL A 172 -20.47 -1.20 21.42
N ASP A 173 -20.96 -0.93 20.20
CA ASP A 173 -20.99 0.42 19.62
C ASP A 173 -21.74 1.40 20.53
N GLY A 174 -22.95 1.03 20.99
CA GLY A 174 -23.72 1.86 21.92
C GLY A 174 -23.02 2.04 23.27
N LEU A 175 -22.36 1.01 23.77
CA LEU A 175 -21.57 1.08 25.00
C LEU A 175 -20.38 2.05 24.85
N LEU A 176 -19.68 2.03 23.70
CA LEU A 176 -18.58 2.95 23.39
C LEU A 176 -19.07 4.40 23.30
N ASP A 177 -20.22 4.65 22.65
CA ASP A 177 -20.85 5.98 22.63
C ASP A 177 -21.14 6.47 24.05
N MET A 178 -21.75 5.63 24.89
CA MET A 178 -22.07 5.97 26.28
C MET A 178 -20.82 6.23 27.13
N ILE A 179 -19.72 5.50 26.89
CA ILE A 179 -18.44 5.74 27.55
C ILE A 179 -17.87 7.09 27.10
N HIS A 180 -17.95 7.42 25.81
CA HIS A 180 -17.48 8.71 25.29
C HIS A 180 -18.27 9.88 25.88
N GLU A 181 -19.59 9.81 25.90
CA GLU A 181 -20.46 10.80 26.57
C GLU A 181 -20.09 10.93 28.06
N PHE A 182 -19.83 9.80 28.74
CA PHE A 182 -19.43 9.81 30.14
C PHE A 182 -18.11 10.57 30.38
N PHE A 183 -17.15 10.48 29.45
CA PHE A 183 -15.92 11.28 29.50
C PHE A 183 -16.22 12.78 29.37
N GLU A 184 -17.01 13.16 28.37
CA GLU A 184 -17.32 14.58 28.11
C GLU A 184 -18.07 15.23 29.27
N GLU A 185 -19.01 14.50 29.87
CA GLU A 185 -19.89 15.02 30.92
C GLU A 185 -19.25 15.03 32.31
N HIS A 186 -18.47 13.99 32.66
CA HIS A 186 -18.08 13.74 34.05
C HIS A 186 -16.57 13.80 34.30
N LEU A 187 -15.74 13.79 33.25
CA LEU A 187 -14.28 13.73 33.35
C LEU A 187 -13.64 14.96 32.68
N LEU A 188 -13.89 16.15 33.25
CA LEU A 188 -13.35 17.42 32.75
C LEU A 188 -11.86 17.60 33.12
N VAL A 189 -11.07 18.09 32.16
CA VAL A 189 -9.76 18.69 32.40
C VAL A 189 -9.99 20.18 32.71
N PRO A 190 -9.68 20.69 33.91
CA PRO A 190 -9.82 22.11 34.19
C PRO A 190 -8.95 22.94 33.24
N GLU A 191 -9.52 23.93 32.55
CA GLU A 191 -8.75 24.86 31.72
C GLU A 191 -7.65 25.54 32.56
N GLY A 192 -6.38 25.25 32.24
CA GLY A 192 -5.23 26.01 32.73
C GLY A 192 -4.19 25.26 33.55
N TRP A 193 -4.36 23.96 33.85
CA TRP A 193 -3.35 23.19 34.60
C TRP A 193 -2.68 22.13 33.71
N GLY A 194 -1.36 22.25 33.56
CA GLY A 194 -0.54 21.37 32.72
C GLY A 194 -0.19 20.02 33.34
N VAL A 195 -1.05 19.41 34.17
CA VAL A 195 -0.83 18.05 34.72
C VAL A 195 -2.16 17.30 34.82
N TYR A 196 -2.12 16.02 34.42
CA TYR A 196 -3.22 15.06 34.26
C TYR A 196 -3.91 14.65 35.59
N GLU A 197 -4.74 15.52 36.17
CA GLU A 197 -5.70 15.11 37.22
C GLU A 197 -7.14 15.30 36.71
N TYR A 198 -7.80 14.20 36.35
CA TYR A 198 -9.25 14.20 36.12
C TYR A 198 -9.96 14.36 37.46
N VAL A 199 -10.76 15.40 37.62
CA VAL A 199 -11.57 15.60 38.84
C VAL A 199 -13.00 15.17 38.51
N ALA A 200 -13.37 13.96 38.91
CA ALA A 200 -14.74 13.45 38.79
C ALA A 200 -15.52 13.72 40.08
N ASP A 201 -16.70 14.33 40.00
CA ASP A 201 -17.67 14.33 41.10
C ASP A 201 -18.42 12.99 41.14
N ILE A 202 -17.74 11.97 41.67
CA ILE A 202 -18.25 10.59 41.77
C ILE A 202 -19.51 10.48 42.62
N GLU A 203 -19.74 11.46 43.50
CA GLU A 203 -20.91 11.47 44.37
C GLU A 203 -22.14 12.10 43.71
N SER A 204 -21.95 12.84 42.61
CA SER A 204 -23.04 13.47 41.87
C SER A 204 -24.05 12.45 41.35
N ALA A 205 -25.32 12.87 41.33
CA ALA A 205 -26.41 12.04 40.80
C ALA A 205 -26.24 11.75 39.29
N GLY A 206 -25.65 12.69 38.54
CA GLY A 206 -25.34 12.54 37.11
C GLY A 206 -24.32 11.44 36.86
N TYR A 207 -23.18 11.49 37.57
CA TYR A 207 -22.14 10.47 37.50
C TYR A 207 -22.71 9.08 37.80
N LYS A 208 -23.43 8.93 38.92
CA LYS A 208 -24.01 7.64 39.34
C LYS A 208 -25.01 7.10 38.32
N ALA A 209 -25.80 7.97 37.69
CA ALA A 209 -26.75 7.57 36.67
C ALA A 209 -26.06 7.08 35.39
N SER A 210 -25.10 7.85 34.85
CA SER A 210 -24.36 7.47 33.65
C SER A 210 -23.50 6.21 33.88
N HIS A 211 -22.87 6.09 35.06
CA HIS A 211 -22.16 4.89 35.49
C HIS A 211 -23.07 3.65 35.53
N ALA A 212 -24.24 3.74 36.15
CA ALA A 212 -25.20 2.63 36.21
C ALA A 212 -25.71 2.21 34.81
N ARG A 213 -25.93 3.17 33.89
CA ARG A 213 -26.35 2.87 32.52
C ARG A 213 -25.27 2.10 31.76
N ILE A 214 -24.01 2.53 31.84
CA ILE A 214 -22.87 1.82 31.21
C ILE A 214 -22.76 0.40 31.75
N ARG A 215 -22.87 0.20 33.07
CA ARG A 215 -22.84 -1.13 33.69
C ARG A 215 -23.94 -2.05 33.14
N SER A 216 -25.15 -1.52 32.95
CA SER A 216 -26.28 -2.28 32.44
C SER A 216 -26.07 -2.70 30.98
N GLU A 217 -25.61 -1.79 30.11
CA GLU A 217 -25.36 -2.12 28.70
C GLU A 217 -24.18 -3.09 28.56
N ALA A 218 -23.11 -2.91 29.35
CA ALA A 218 -22.00 -3.85 29.41
C ALA A 218 -22.44 -5.26 29.86
N ALA A 219 -23.42 -5.37 30.76
CA ALA A 219 -23.94 -6.67 31.19
C ALA A 219 -24.72 -7.38 30.07
N ALA A 220 -25.51 -6.63 29.31
CA ALA A 220 -26.21 -7.15 28.14
C ALA A 220 -25.22 -7.57 27.03
N ALA A 221 -24.19 -6.76 26.77
CA ALA A 221 -23.13 -7.11 25.83
C ALA A 221 -22.33 -8.34 26.29
N LEU A 222 -22.02 -8.46 27.58
CA LEU A 222 -21.33 -9.63 28.13
C LEU A 222 -22.13 -10.94 27.95
N ASP A 223 -23.45 -10.92 28.15
CA ASP A 223 -24.29 -12.11 27.95
C ASP A 223 -24.29 -12.56 26.48
N GLU A 224 -24.39 -11.62 25.53
CA GLU A 224 -24.30 -11.93 24.11
C GLU A 224 -22.90 -12.42 23.71
N PHE A 225 -21.85 -11.83 24.29
CA PHE A 225 -20.47 -12.27 24.09
C PHE A 225 -20.27 -13.71 24.56
N GLU A 226 -20.68 -14.04 25.79
CA GLU A 226 -20.50 -15.39 26.34
C GLU A 226 -21.34 -16.45 25.62
N ARG A 227 -22.46 -16.06 25.00
CA ARG A 227 -23.29 -16.95 24.18
C ARG A 227 -22.61 -17.35 22.87
N VAL A 228 -21.79 -16.47 22.30
CA VAL A 228 -21.07 -16.72 21.02
C VAL A 228 -19.70 -17.32 21.25
N TYR A 229 -18.92 -16.75 22.16
CA TYR A 229 -17.50 -17.05 22.34
C TYR A 229 -17.20 -17.89 23.58
N GLY A 230 -18.21 -18.17 24.41
CA GLY A 230 -18.06 -18.91 25.65
C GLY A 230 -17.52 -18.06 26.80
N ARG A 231 -17.18 -18.71 27.91
CA ARG A 231 -16.68 -18.07 29.15
C ARG A 231 -15.20 -18.27 29.40
N GLN A 232 -14.60 -19.21 28.68
CA GLN A 232 -13.22 -19.63 28.88
C GLN A 232 -12.36 -18.99 27.82
N HIS A 233 -11.48 -18.09 28.25
CA HIS A 233 -10.57 -17.37 27.39
C HIS A 233 -9.14 -17.48 27.91
N LEU A 234 -8.19 -17.15 27.04
CA LEU A 234 -6.76 -17.24 27.32
C LEU A 234 -6.39 -16.41 28.57
N PRO A 235 -5.62 -16.95 29.54
CA PRO A 235 -5.24 -16.21 30.72
C PRO A 235 -4.21 -15.10 30.39
N GLY A 236 -4.24 -14.00 31.15
CA GLY A 236 -3.48 -12.77 30.87
C GLY A 236 -1.98 -12.96 30.69
N ASN A 237 -1.39 -13.87 31.47
CA ASN A 237 0.03 -14.21 31.42
C ASN A 237 0.44 -14.91 30.10
N GLU A 238 -0.50 -15.48 29.34
CA GLU A 238 -0.24 -16.16 28.08
C GLU A 238 -0.45 -15.28 26.84
N TRP A 239 -1.05 -14.09 27.00
CA TRP A 239 -1.39 -13.21 25.88
C TRP A 239 -0.16 -12.85 25.04
N ARG A 240 0.95 -12.47 25.68
CA ARG A 240 2.20 -12.13 24.98
C ARG A 240 2.75 -13.31 24.17
N SER A 241 2.68 -14.51 24.73
CA SER A 241 3.16 -15.73 24.07
C SER A 241 2.26 -16.16 22.92
N ALA A 242 0.94 -15.95 23.02
CA ALA A 242 -0.01 -16.20 21.93
C ALA A 242 0.18 -15.20 20.78
N LEU A 243 0.30 -13.90 21.08
CA LEU A 243 0.62 -12.87 20.10
C LEU A 243 1.95 -13.16 19.39
N ALA A 244 2.97 -13.60 20.14
CA ALA A 244 4.25 -13.99 19.56
C ALA A 244 4.14 -15.17 18.58
N ARG A 245 3.12 -16.03 18.71
CA ARG A 245 2.82 -17.13 17.77
C ARG A 245 1.89 -16.72 16.62
N GLY A 246 1.48 -15.45 16.53
CA GLY A 246 0.57 -14.94 15.52
C GLY A 246 -0.91 -15.17 15.80
N ASP A 247 -1.27 -15.55 17.04
CA ASP A 247 -2.68 -15.63 17.47
C ASP A 247 -3.13 -14.28 18.01
N GLU A 248 -3.83 -13.51 17.18
CA GLU A 248 -4.44 -12.21 17.55
C GLU A 248 -5.85 -12.38 18.13
N LEU A 249 -6.58 -13.40 17.66
CA LEU A 249 -7.99 -13.62 18.03
C LEU A 249 -8.12 -14.05 19.49
N GLY A 250 -7.29 -14.97 19.97
CA GLY A 250 -7.33 -15.47 21.35
C GLY A 250 -7.14 -14.36 22.40
N PRO A 251 -6.03 -13.61 22.36
CA PRO A 251 -5.80 -12.45 23.22
C PRO A 251 -6.84 -11.34 23.04
N GLY A 252 -7.32 -11.08 21.82
CA GLY A 252 -8.37 -10.09 21.54
C GLY A 252 -9.69 -10.42 22.24
N LEU A 253 -10.18 -11.66 22.11
CA LEU A 253 -11.38 -12.12 22.81
C LEU A 253 -11.20 -12.13 24.33
N ALA A 254 -10.02 -12.49 24.83
CA ALA A 254 -9.73 -12.49 26.26
C ALA A 254 -9.76 -11.07 26.86
N LYS A 255 -9.14 -10.09 26.17
CA LYS A 255 -9.20 -8.68 26.55
C LYS A 255 -10.64 -8.17 26.52
N ALA A 256 -11.38 -8.44 25.45
CA ALA A 256 -12.76 -8.03 25.30
C ALA A 256 -13.68 -8.56 26.41
N HIS A 257 -13.54 -9.83 26.76
CA HIS A 257 -14.27 -10.45 27.87
C HIS A 257 -13.91 -9.78 29.21
N LEU A 258 -12.62 -9.55 29.46
CA LEU A 258 -12.16 -8.88 30.68
C LEU A 258 -12.66 -7.43 30.76
N SER A 259 -12.70 -6.73 29.63
CA SER A 259 -13.21 -5.36 29.53
C SER A 259 -14.68 -5.29 29.89
N LEU A 260 -15.52 -6.10 29.24
CA LEU A 260 -16.95 -6.19 29.53
C LEU A 260 -17.19 -6.53 31.00
N LYS A 261 -16.46 -7.50 31.56
CA LYS A 261 -16.55 -7.83 33.00
C LYS A 261 -16.15 -6.67 33.91
N SER A 262 -15.19 -5.84 33.50
CA SER A 262 -14.74 -4.70 34.29
C SER A 262 -15.76 -3.56 34.28
N PHE A 263 -16.36 -3.28 33.12
CA PHE A 263 -17.49 -2.37 33.02
C PHE A 263 -18.70 -2.87 33.83
N VAL A 264 -19.08 -4.14 33.76
CA VAL A 264 -20.16 -4.71 34.58
C VAL A 264 -19.91 -4.55 36.08
N ALA A 265 -18.66 -4.78 36.50
CA ALA A 265 -18.23 -4.62 37.89
C ALA A 265 -18.15 -3.15 38.34
N GLY A 266 -18.31 -2.18 37.44
CA GLY A 266 -18.20 -0.76 37.75
C GLY A 266 -16.77 -0.26 37.92
N ARG A 267 -15.76 -1.03 37.49
CA ARG A 267 -14.34 -0.68 37.59
C ARG A 267 -13.92 0.23 36.43
N PHE A 268 -14.48 1.44 36.41
CA PHE A 268 -14.15 2.52 35.46
C PHE A 268 -14.57 3.88 36.03
N GLY A 269 -13.89 4.95 35.64
CA GLY A 269 -14.23 6.34 36.03
C GLY A 269 -13.69 6.83 37.39
N GLU A 270 -12.89 6.02 38.10
CA GLU A 270 -12.19 6.41 39.34
C GLU A 270 -10.90 7.21 39.06
N PRO A 271 -10.23 7.83 40.07
CA PRO A 271 -9.07 8.73 39.88
C PRO A 271 -7.84 8.12 39.18
N ILE A 272 -7.89 6.82 38.83
CA ILE A 272 -6.81 6.04 38.21
C ILE A 272 -7.18 5.51 36.81
N GLY A 273 -8.31 5.92 36.22
CA GLY A 273 -8.60 5.76 34.78
C GLY A 273 -9.30 4.45 34.35
N PHE A 274 -9.02 4.02 33.11
CA PHE A 274 -9.67 2.91 32.39
C PHE A 274 -8.71 1.73 32.13
N ASP A 275 -7.76 1.53 33.04
CA ASP A 275 -6.78 0.45 32.97
C ASP A 275 -7.30 -0.84 33.63
N PHE A 276 -6.82 -2.00 33.20
CA PHE A 276 -6.98 -3.23 33.97
C PHE A 276 -6.17 -3.07 35.26
N GLN A 277 -6.83 -3.03 36.41
CA GLN A 277 -6.12 -2.98 37.71
C GLN A 277 -5.14 -4.15 37.81
N THR A 278 -3.86 -3.86 37.56
CA THR A 278 -2.72 -4.76 37.70
C THR A 278 -1.64 -4.01 38.48
N ASP A 279 -0.96 -4.73 39.36
CA ASP A 279 -0.04 -4.17 40.37
C ASP A 279 1.00 -3.19 39.78
N GLU A 280 1.13 -2.07 40.49
CA GLU A 280 2.29 -1.16 40.63
C GLU A 280 3.37 -1.17 39.52
N SER A 281 3.02 -0.79 38.30
CA SER A 281 3.98 -0.09 37.41
C SER A 281 3.23 0.76 36.39
N GLN A 282 3.36 2.08 36.53
CA GLN A 282 2.66 3.10 35.77
C GLN A 282 2.87 3.01 34.25
N THR A 283 1.76 3.05 33.49
CA THR A 283 1.60 3.85 32.27
C THR A 283 0.11 4.10 32.05
N ILE A 284 -0.27 5.29 31.59
CA ILE A 284 -1.66 5.61 31.20
C ILE A 284 -2.04 4.68 30.02
N GLY A 285 -2.93 3.72 30.24
CA GLY A 285 -3.37 2.74 29.23
C GLY A 285 -4.88 2.81 28.98
N PHE A 286 -5.29 2.65 27.71
CA PHE A 286 -6.69 2.50 27.29
C PHE A 286 -7.08 1.02 27.18
N ASP A 287 -6.50 0.15 28.01
CA ASP A 287 -6.48 -1.30 27.78
C ASP A 287 -7.89 -1.95 27.86
N ILE A 288 -8.76 -1.46 28.75
CA ILE A 288 -10.16 -1.91 28.82
C ILE A 288 -10.92 -1.44 27.56
N TRP A 289 -10.63 -0.25 27.05
CA TRP A 289 -11.23 0.29 25.83
C TRP A 289 -10.79 -0.46 24.58
N GLU A 290 -9.49 -0.79 24.44
CA GLU A 290 -8.98 -1.62 23.33
C GLU A 290 -9.72 -2.95 23.23
N GLY A 291 -10.06 -3.57 24.37
CA GLY A 291 -10.85 -4.80 24.39
C GLY A 291 -12.27 -4.63 23.85
N LEU A 292 -12.92 -3.48 24.05
CA LEU A 292 -14.24 -3.20 23.46
C LEU A 292 -14.13 -2.87 21.97
N VAL A 293 -13.11 -2.09 21.57
CA VAL A 293 -12.84 -1.78 20.16
C VAL A 293 -12.53 -3.04 19.35
N PHE A 294 -11.98 -4.09 19.97
CA PHE A 294 -11.83 -5.38 19.29
C PHE A 294 -13.18 -5.99 18.86
N LEU A 295 -14.27 -5.74 19.61
CA LEU A 295 -15.62 -6.24 19.31
C LEU A 295 -16.48 -5.29 18.49
N SER A 296 -16.12 -4.01 18.46
CA SER A 296 -16.78 -2.97 17.69
C SER A 296 -15.88 -2.60 16.53
N PRO A 297 -16.24 -2.90 15.28
CA PRO A 297 -15.44 -2.50 14.13
C PRO A 297 -15.43 -0.98 13.89
N ASP A 298 -15.77 -0.13 14.88
CA ASP A 298 -16.27 1.25 14.76
C ASP A 298 -15.69 2.02 13.55
N THR A 299 -16.40 1.86 12.43
CA THR A 299 -16.22 2.61 11.20
C THR A 299 -17.10 3.86 11.19
N LYS A 300 -17.43 4.48 12.34
CA LYS A 300 -18.07 5.81 12.39
C LYS A 300 -17.13 6.95 11.96
N GLN A 301 -16.21 6.70 11.03
CA GLN A 301 -15.73 7.73 10.11
C GLN A 301 -16.07 7.34 8.68
N ILE A 302 -17.03 8.10 8.14
CA ILE A 302 -17.34 8.26 6.71
C ILE A 302 -18.05 7.04 6.11
N GLY A 303 -19.27 7.26 5.60
CA GLY A 303 -20.07 6.22 4.96
C GLY A 303 -19.23 5.34 4.02
N SER A 304 -19.49 4.02 4.06
CA SER A 304 -18.73 2.97 3.37
C SER A 304 -17.70 3.49 2.34
N PRO A 305 -16.39 3.53 2.68
CA PRO A 305 -15.34 3.93 1.73
C PRO A 305 -15.25 2.99 0.51
N TRP A 306 -16.04 1.92 0.53
CA TRP A 306 -16.25 0.93 -0.50
C TRP A 306 -17.30 1.33 -1.54
N LYS A 307 -18.10 2.38 -1.26
CA LYS A 307 -19.17 2.85 -2.15
C LYS A 307 -18.73 3.99 -3.07
N TYR A 308 -17.73 4.79 -2.66
CA TYR A 308 -17.22 5.93 -3.42
C TYR A 308 -15.70 6.12 -3.23
N PRO A 309 -14.95 6.47 -4.29
CA PRO A 309 -13.52 6.75 -4.16
C PRO A 309 -13.24 7.96 -3.26
N VAL A 310 -12.39 7.80 -2.23
CA VAL A 310 -12.03 8.86 -1.29
C VAL A 310 -10.83 9.69 -1.77
N ALA A 311 -10.72 10.93 -1.28
CA ALA A 311 -9.60 11.82 -1.61
C ALA A 311 -8.38 11.62 -0.68
N GLN A 312 -8.60 11.18 0.56
CA GLN A 312 -7.57 10.96 1.57
C GLN A 312 -7.83 9.61 2.25
N PRO A 313 -6.79 8.93 2.77
CA PRO A 313 -6.96 7.67 3.47
C PRO A 313 -7.77 7.89 4.77
N PRO A 314 -8.83 7.09 5.03
CA PRO A 314 -9.73 7.29 6.18
C PRO A 314 -9.07 6.91 7.52
N PHE A 315 -8.03 6.07 7.48
CA PHE A 315 -7.21 5.70 8.63
C PHE A 315 -5.78 5.49 8.16
N ARG A 316 -4.87 5.25 9.10
CA ARG A 316 -3.44 5.13 8.80
C ARG A 316 -2.96 3.73 9.13
N LEU A 317 -2.20 3.15 8.21
CA LEU A 317 -1.56 1.85 8.34
C LEU A 317 -0.11 2.05 8.79
N ASN A 318 0.50 1.02 9.36
CA ASN A 318 1.89 1.08 9.82
C ASN A 318 2.85 0.45 8.81
N CYS A 319 4.01 1.07 8.60
CA CYS A 319 5.06 0.47 7.78
C CYS A 319 6.44 0.53 8.42
N VAL A 320 7.30 -0.41 8.05
CA VAL A 320 8.75 -0.34 8.28
C VAL A 320 9.44 -0.26 6.93
N GLU A 321 10.37 0.69 6.80
CA GLU A 321 11.12 0.87 5.56
C GLU A 321 12.60 0.55 5.77
N ILE A 322 13.15 -0.27 4.88
CA ILE A 322 14.58 -0.56 4.78
C ILE A 322 15.20 0.18 3.61
N CYS A 323 16.45 0.61 3.76
CA CYS A 323 17.16 1.38 2.73
C CYS A 323 16.37 2.64 2.32
N ALA A 324 15.92 3.42 3.31
CA ALA A 324 15.02 4.55 3.11
C ALA A 324 15.64 5.70 2.27
N GLY A 325 16.97 5.74 2.16
CA GLY A 325 17.72 6.75 1.44
C GLY A 325 17.37 8.15 1.94
N ALA A 326 17.21 9.09 1.02
CA ALA A 326 16.83 10.46 1.34
C ALA A 326 15.31 10.65 1.54
N GLY A 327 14.53 9.57 1.64
CA GLY A 327 13.10 9.60 1.96
C GLY A 327 12.16 9.71 0.76
N GLY A 328 12.65 9.48 -0.45
CA GLY A 328 11.82 9.54 -1.65
C GLY A 328 10.60 8.61 -1.56
N GLN A 329 10.85 7.34 -1.27
CA GLN A 329 9.79 6.36 -1.04
C GLN A 329 9.00 6.63 0.25
N SER A 330 9.67 7.01 1.34
CA SER A 330 9.05 7.34 2.62
C SER A 330 7.98 8.43 2.51
N ILE A 331 8.26 9.51 1.76
CA ILE A 331 7.28 10.59 1.51
C ILE A 331 6.04 10.04 0.78
N GLY A 332 6.24 9.17 -0.21
CA GLY A 332 5.14 8.58 -0.96
C GLY A 332 4.27 7.64 -0.12
N LEU A 333 4.90 6.78 0.70
CA LEU A 333 4.23 5.92 1.67
C LEU A 333 3.41 6.75 2.66
N HIS A 334 4.01 7.78 3.22
CA HIS A 334 3.35 8.69 4.15
C HIS A 334 2.19 9.45 3.50
N ALA A 335 2.34 9.90 2.25
CA ALA A 335 1.26 10.53 1.50
C ALA A 335 0.09 9.57 1.17
N ALA A 336 0.33 8.25 1.18
CA ALA A 336 -0.65 7.24 0.79
C ALA A 336 -1.46 6.67 1.95
N GLY A 337 -1.07 6.92 3.20
CA GLY A 337 -1.75 6.31 4.36
C GLY A 337 -0.85 5.49 5.27
N PHE A 338 0.45 5.35 4.98
CA PHE A 338 1.36 4.55 5.80
C PHE A 338 2.23 5.42 6.70
N ASP A 339 2.20 5.17 8.00
CA ASP A 339 3.07 5.83 8.96
C ASP A 339 4.30 4.96 9.26
N PRO A 340 5.52 5.50 9.08
CA PRO A 340 6.71 4.72 9.30
C PRO A 340 6.98 4.55 10.79
N VAL A 341 6.83 3.32 11.29
CA VAL A 341 7.23 2.98 12.67
C VAL A 341 8.75 2.98 12.84
N ALA A 342 9.47 2.73 11.75
CA ALA A 342 10.92 2.89 11.65
C ALA A 342 11.37 3.01 10.19
N LEU A 343 12.36 3.87 9.96
CA LEU A 343 13.11 4.00 8.71
C LEU A 343 14.56 3.59 8.96
N TYR A 344 15.01 2.52 8.31
CA TYR A 344 16.40 2.05 8.40
C TYR A 344 17.22 2.59 7.23
N GLU A 345 18.33 3.25 7.55
CA GLU A 345 19.28 3.79 6.58
C GLU A 345 20.71 3.63 7.10
N ASN A 346 21.67 3.21 6.26
CA ASN A 346 23.05 3.02 6.68
C ASN A 346 23.93 4.25 6.39
N ASP A 347 23.57 5.06 5.40
CA ASP A 347 24.28 6.28 5.02
C ASP A 347 23.98 7.43 6.01
N ASP A 348 25.04 8.08 6.49
CA ASP A 348 24.94 9.11 7.52
C ASP A 348 24.23 10.38 7.01
N ASP A 349 24.51 10.80 5.78
CA ASP A 349 23.92 12.00 5.19
C ASP A 349 22.45 11.80 4.85
N ALA A 350 22.08 10.63 4.29
CA ALA A 350 20.71 10.25 4.02
C ALA A 350 19.88 10.17 5.32
N ALA A 351 20.41 9.54 6.37
CA ALA A 351 19.77 9.50 7.68
C ALA A 351 19.63 10.90 8.29
N ALA A 352 20.61 11.79 8.11
CA ALA A 352 20.52 13.19 8.52
C ALA A 352 19.44 13.95 7.73
N THR A 353 19.35 13.74 6.41
CA THR A 353 18.28 14.27 5.55
C THR A 353 16.90 13.86 6.08
N LEU A 354 16.67 12.58 6.38
CA LEU A 354 15.38 12.12 6.91
C LEU A 354 15.01 12.82 8.22
N ARG A 355 15.94 12.87 9.19
CA ARG A 355 15.72 13.49 10.52
C ARG A 355 15.47 14.99 10.43
N ARG A 356 16.20 15.66 9.53
CA ARG A 356 16.07 17.11 9.31
C ARG A 356 14.68 17.46 8.82
N ASN A 357 14.11 16.64 7.94
CA ASN A 357 12.86 16.96 7.30
C ASN A 357 11.64 16.50 8.08
N TRP A 358 11.69 15.42 8.86
CA TRP A 358 10.51 14.95 9.57
C TRP A 358 10.82 14.47 10.97
N TYR A 359 10.65 15.36 11.96
CA TYR A 359 11.05 15.08 13.35
C TYR A 359 10.31 13.91 14.01
N ARG A 360 9.10 13.58 13.53
CA ARG A 360 8.30 12.45 14.05
C ARG A 360 8.74 11.10 13.50
N TRP A 361 9.54 11.06 12.44
CA TRP A 361 9.98 9.79 11.86
C TRP A 361 11.11 9.19 12.68
N LYS A 362 10.95 7.91 13.06
CA LYS A 362 11.97 7.16 13.78
C LYS A 362 13.05 6.67 12.81
N VAL A 363 14.08 7.48 12.61
CA VAL A 363 15.21 7.16 11.73
C VAL A 363 16.30 6.39 12.49
N ILE A 364 16.48 5.12 12.12
CA ILE A 364 17.46 4.19 12.70
C ILE A 364 18.64 4.09 11.73
N ARG A 365 19.76 4.73 12.09
CA ARG A 365 20.99 4.67 11.28
C ARG A 365 21.71 3.35 11.54
N LYS A 366 21.48 2.32 10.74
CA LYS A 366 22.10 0.98 10.88
C LYS A 366 22.09 0.19 9.57
N ASP A 367 23.02 -0.75 9.45
CA ASP A 367 22.99 -1.78 8.41
C ASP A 367 21.92 -2.83 8.76
N VAL A 368 20.97 -3.04 7.84
CA VAL A 368 19.84 -3.97 8.02
C VAL A 368 20.29 -5.42 8.18
N ARG A 369 21.47 -5.80 7.67
CA ARG A 369 22.06 -7.14 7.82
C ARG A 369 22.27 -7.54 9.28
N ASN A 370 22.50 -6.55 10.14
CA ASN A 370 22.84 -6.75 11.54
C ASN A 370 21.64 -6.54 12.47
N GLU A 371 20.44 -6.31 11.93
CA GLU A 371 19.25 -5.97 12.71
C GLU A 371 18.17 -7.05 12.56
N SER A 372 17.49 -7.33 13.68
CA SER A 372 16.30 -8.17 13.67
C SER A 372 15.02 -7.35 13.52
N PHE A 373 14.09 -7.89 12.75
CA PHE A 373 12.80 -7.32 12.44
C PHE A 373 11.64 -8.06 13.11
N VAL A 374 11.91 -9.05 13.98
CA VAL A 374 10.89 -9.82 14.71
C VAL A 374 9.95 -8.93 15.53
N ARG A 375 10.44 -7.79 16.03
CA ARG A 375 9.62 -6.81 16.76
C ARG A 375 8.53 -6.14 15.93
N TYR A 376 8.56 -6.28 14.61
CA TYR A 376 7.58 -5.76 13.66
C TYR A 376 6.64 -6.85 13.14
N ARG A 377 6.60 -8.02 13.79
CA ARG A 377 5.71 -9.12 13.40
C ARG A 377 4.26 -8.64 13.27
N GLY A 378 3.65 -8.88 12.10
CA GLY A 378 2.25 -8.52 11.82
C GLY A 378 2.04 -7.09 11.31
N ILE A 379 3.10 -6.34 11.01
CA ILE A 379 3.00 -4.97 10.47
C ILE A 379 2.28 -4.95 9.11
N ASP A 380 1.59 -3.85 8.79
CA ASP A 380 0.81 -3.80 7.53
C ASP A 380 1.71 -3.84 6.29
N LEU A 381 2.87 -3.16 6.33
CA LEU A 381 3.77 -3.07 5.19
C LEU A 381 5.25 -3.08 5.58
N VAL A 382 6.04 -3.94 4.93
CA VAL A 382 7.50 -3.79 4.82
C VAL A 382 7.82 -3.17 3.45
N ALA A 383 8.55 -2.07 3.43
CA ALA A 383 8.92 -1.41 2.17
C ALA A 383 10.44 -1.21 2.05
N GLY A 384 10.98 -1.05 0.84
CA GLY A 384 12.36 -0.58 0.69
C GLY A 384 12.88 -0.42 -0.74
N GLY A 385 13.67 0.62 -0.97
CA GLY A 385 14.49 0.76 -2.18
C GLY A 385 15.80 -0.01 -2.03
N ILE A 386 15.76 -1.33 -2.21
CA ILE A 386 16.95 -2.16 -2.01
C ILE A 386 18.05 -1.79 -3.04
N PRO A 387 19.35 -1.89 -2.68
CA PRO A 387 20.44 -1.44 -3.53
C PRO A 387 20.36 -1.98 -4.96
N CYS A 388 20.32 -1.06 -5.92
CA CYS A 388 20.19 -1.38 -7.34
C CYS A 388 21.54 -1.55 -8.06
N LEU A 389 22.64 -1.12 -7.43
CA LEU A 389 24.01 -1.21 -7.96
C LEU A 389 24.37 -2.63 -8.45
N PRO A 390 24.10 -3.71 -7.69
CA PRO A 390 24.34 -5.09 -8.11
C PRO A 390 23.73 -5.45 -9.47
N TYR A 391 22.60 -4.85 -9.83
CA TYR A 391 21.83 -5.18 -11.04
C TYR A 391 21.96 -4.13 -12.15
N SER A 392 22.45 -2.94 -11.82
CA SER A 392 22.59 -1.84 -12.77
C SER A 392 23.77 -2.01 -13.72
N GLN A 393 23.67 -1.44 -14.93
CA GLN A 393 24.80 -1.38 -15.87
C GLN A 393 25.97 -0.59 -15.30
N GLY A 394 25.70 0.49 -14.55
CA GLY A 394 26.73 1.31 -13.90
C GLY A 394 27.45 0.63 -12.73
N GLY A 395 26.90 -0.46 -12.19
CA GLY A 395 27.51 -1.25 -11.11
C GLY A 395 28.15 -2.55 -11.57
N GLY A 396 28.31 -2.76 -12.88
CA GLY A 396 28.90 -3.98 -13.45
C GLY A 396 27.93 -5.17 -13.55
N GLY A 397 26.76 -5.08 -12.91
CA GLY A 397 25.70 -6.08 -13.07
C GLY A 397 26.08 -7.47 -12.54
N LEU A 398 26.81 -7.52 -11.42
CA LEU A 398 27.32 -8.74 -10.80
C LEU A 398 26.23 -9.54 -10.05
N GLY A 399 25.07 -8.93 -9.79
CA GLY A 399 23.92 -9.54 -9.13
C GLY A 399 24.29 -10.15 -7.78
N LYS A 400 24.00 -11.45 -7.59
CA LYS A 400 24.28 -12.21 -6.37
C LYS A 400 25.76 -12.27 -5.96
N MET A 401 26.68 -11.94 -6.88
CA MET A 401 28.13 -11.91 -6.60
C MET A 401 28.59 -10.54 -6.07
N ASP A 402 27.68 -9.59 -5.90
CA ASP A 402 27.96 -8.27 -5.36
C ASP A 402 27.64 -8.23 -3.86
N ASP A 403 28.62 -7.88 -3.03
CA ASP A 403 28.47 -7.77 -1.57
C ASP A 403 27.49 -6.66 -1.14
N ARG A 404 26.96 -5.86 -2.08
CA ARG A 404 25.91 -4.86 -1.84
C ARG A 404 24.51 -5.39 -2.12
N ASP A 405 24.37 -6.63 -2.61
CA ASP A 405 23.06 -7.25 -2.77
C ASP A 405 22.35 -7.42 -1.42
N LEU A 406 21.06 -7.12 -1.41
CA LEU A 406 20.17 -7.24 -0.24
C LEU A 406 18.88 -7.98 -0.58
N LEU A 407 18.75 -8.63 -1.74
CA LEU A 407 17.52 -9.36 -2.08
C LEU A 407 17.23 -10.48 -1.08
N ASN A 408 18.25 -11.23 -0.66
CA ASN A 408 18.10 -12.26 0.39
C ASN A 408 17.82 -11.65 1.77
N GLU A 409 18.36 -10.46 2.05
CA GLU A 409 18.05 -9.74 3.29
C GLU A 409 16.60 -9.25 3.30
N ALA A 410 16.07 -8.80 2.16
CA ALA A 410 14.65 -8.46 2.02
C ALA A 410 13.75 -9.67 2.32
N VAL A 411 14.12 -10.87 1.82
CA VAL A 411 13.45 -12.13 2.19
C VAL A 411 13.52 -12.39 3.69
N ARG A 412 14.69 -12.21 4.33
CA ARG A 412 14.84 -12.37 5.78
C ARG A 412 13.98 -11.38 6.56
N VAL A 413 13.96 -10.11 6.16
CA VAL A 413 13.15 -9.06 6.80
C VAL A 413 11.67 -9.41 6.72
N VAL A 414 11.17 -9.82 5.55
CA VAL A 414 9.77 -10.27 5.38
C VAL A 414 9.50 -11.52 6.23
N ARG A 415 10.41 -12.49 6.27
CA ARG A 415 10.28 -13.67 7.13
C ARG A 415 10.16 -13.30 8.61
N GLU A 416 10.97 -12.37 9.10
CA GLU A 416 10.98 -11.97 10.51
C GLU A 416 9.77 -11.10 10.88
N ALA A 417 9.44 -10.13 10.03
CA ALA A 417 8.35 -9.17 10.24
C ALA A 417 6.96 -9.69 9.86
N GLN A 418 6.85 -10.77 9.08
CA GLN A 418 5.58 -11.37 8.62
C GLN A 418 4.52 -10.30 8.28
N PRO A 419 4.81 -9.32 7.39
CA PRO A 419 3.88 -8.23 7.14
C PRO A 419 2.66 -8.67 6.33
N LYS A 420 1.57 -7.90 6.33
CA LYS A 420 0.41 -8.18 5.45
C LYS A 420 0.75 -7.97 3.97
N ALA A 421 1.63 -7.01 3.67
CA ALA A 421 2.19 -6.80 2.34
C ALA A 421 3.68 -6.42 2.41
N PHE A 422 4.40 -6.60 1.30
CA PHE A 422 5.73 -6.02 1.12
C PHE A 422 5.85 -5.32 -0.23
N PHE A 423 6.75 -4.33 -0.29
CA PHE A 423 7.03 -3.55 -1.48
C PHE A 423 8.51 -3.19 -1.59
N PHE A 424 9.19 -3.76 -2.59
CA PHE A 424 10.60 -3.44 -2.88
C PHE A 424 10.77 -2.84 -4.27
N GLU A 425 11.66 -1.86 -4.39
CA GLU A 425 12.03 -1.23 -5.66
C GLU A 425 13.40 -1.69 -6.17
N ASN A 426 13.54 -1.78 -7.51
CA ASN A 426 14.81 -1.99 -8.19
C ASN A 426 14.84 -1.37 -9.60
N VAL A 427 16.01 -1.41 -10.24
CA VAL A 427 16.23 -0.91 -11.61
C VAL A 427 15.83 -1.94 -12.69
N PRO A 428 15.58 -1.50 -13.94
CA PRO A 428 15.25 -2.41 -15.05
C PRO A 428 16.26 -3.54 -15.28
N GLY A 429 17.54 -3.30 -14.97
CA GLY A 429 18.58 -4.32 -15.08
C GLY A 429 18.36 -5.55 -14.20
N PHE A 430 17.54 -5.44 -13.15
CA PHE A 430 17.09 -6.57 -12.35
C PHE A 430 16.45 -7.67 -13.20
N MET A 431 15.77 -7.31 -14.31
CA MET A 431 15.04 -8.24 -15.18
C MET A 431 15.92 -8.96 -16.21
N PHE A 432 17.22 -8.69 -16.28
CA PHE A 432 18.09 -9.37 -17.25
C PHE A 432 18.21 -10.88 -16.97
N ASP A 433 18.38 -11.67 -18.04
CA ASP A 433 18.40 -13.14 -17.99
C ASP A 433 19.50 -13.69 -17.08
N ARG A 434 20.66 -13.04 -17.01
CA ARG A 434 21.78 -13.42 -16.12
C ARG A 434 21.45 -13.37 -14.62
N HIS A 435 20.30 -12.81 -14.24
CA HIS A 435 19.83 -12.71 -12.85
C HIS A 435 18.59 -13.57 -12.59
N SER A 436 18.10 -14.33 -13.58
CA SER A 436 16.85 -15.09 -13.49
C SER A 436 16.87 -16.11 -12.37
N ASP A 437 17.98 -16.82 -12.16
CA ASP A 437 18.13 -17.83 -11.12
C ASP A 437 18.04 -17.23 -9.71
N HIS A 438 18.73 -16.11 -9.47
CA HIS A 438 18.70 -15.40 -8.18
C HIS A 438 17.33 -14.80 -7.89
N ARG A 439 16.69 -14.19 -8.90
CA ARG A 439 15.31 -13.70 -8.79
C ARG A 439 14.34 -14.82 -8.47
N ALA A 440 14.39 -15.92 -9.23
CA ALA A 440 13.48 -17.06 -9.05
C ALA A 440 13.57 -17.62 -7.63
N ARG A 441 14.79 -17.78 -7.09
CA ARG A 441 15.01 -18.22 -5.70
C ARG A 441 14.41 -17.27 -4.67
N ALA A 442 14.59 -15.96 -4.84
CA ALA A 442 14.02 -14.98 -3.92
C ALA A 442 12.49 -14.97 -3.97
N LEU A 443 11.90 -15.02 -5.18
CA LEU A 443 10.45 -15.10 -5.36
C LEU A 443 9.87 -16.40 -4.76
N ALA A 444 10.53 -17.53 -4.96
CA ALA A 444 10.17 -18.80 -4.35
C ALA A 444 10.20 -18.69 -2.81
N ALA A 445 11.24 -18.07 -2.25
CA ALA A 445 11.36 -17.89 -0.81
C ALA A 445 10.23 -16.99 -0.23
N PHE A 446 9.82 -15.92 -0.93
CA PHE A 446 8.64 -15.15 -0.53
C PHE A 446 7.36 -15.98 -0.59
N ARG A 447 7.18 -16.80 -1.63
CA ARG A 447 6.01 -17.68 -1.78
C ARG A 447 5.94 -18.77 -0.72
N ASP A 448 7.08 -19.34 -0.34
CA ASP A 448 7.18 -20.33 0.73
C ASP A 448 6.87 -19.74 2.11
N LEU A 449 7.00 -18.41 2.26
CA LEU A 449 6.53 -17.66 3.42
C LEU A 449 5.02 -17.32 3.37
N GLY A 450 4.30 -17.73 2.32
CA GLY A 450 2.85 -17.52 2.18
C GLY A 450 2.43 -16.29 1.38
N TYR A 451 3.34 -15.67 0.62
CA TYR A 451 3.03 -14.45 -0.15
C TYR A 451 2.73 -14.74 -1.63
N GLU A 452 1.68 -14.12 -2.15
CA GLU A 452 1.47 -13.97 -3.59
C GLU A 452 2.29 -12.77 -4.09
N VAL A 453 3.20 -13.00 -5.03
CA VAL A 453 4.17 -11.98 -5.47
C VAL A 453 4.00 -11.64 -6.94
N THR A 454 4.03 -10.35 -7.24
CA THR A 454 4.04 -9.81 -8.61
C THR A 454 5.21 -8.85 -8.81
N ILE A 455 5.66 -8.74 -10.07
CA ILE A 455 6.66 -7.75 -10.49
C ILE A 455 5.98 -6.82 -11.49
N GLN A 456 6.09 -5.51 -11.26
CA GLN A 456 5.56 -4.48 -12.15
C GLN A 456 6.68 -3.60 -12.69
N LYS A 457 6.62 -3.30 -13.98
CA LYS A 457 7.48 -2.31 -14.62
C LYS A 457 6.74 -0.98 -14.73
N LEU A 458 7.34 0.09 -14.24
CA LEU A 458 6.74 1.42 -14.17
C LEU A 458 7.60 2.43 -14.93
N GLU A 459 6.95 3.32 -15.67
CA GLU A 459 7.58 4.43 -16.38
C GLU A 459 7.20 5.75 -15.71
N GLY A 460 8.17 6.53 -15.21
CA GLY A 460 7.89 7.73 -14.42
C GLY A 460 6.95 8.74 -15.09
N LYS A 461 7.04 8.89 -16.41
CA LYS A 461 6.16 9.77 -17.20
C LYS A 461 4.67 9.43 -17.06
N ASP A 462 4.35 8.16 -16.89
CA ASP A 462 2.98 7.68 -16.72
C ASP A 462 2.42 8.06 -15.34
N PHE A 463 3.26 8.60 -14.44
CA PHE A 463 2.93 8.99 -13.06
C PHE A 463 3.17 10.47 -12.79
N GLY A 464 3.14 11.30 -13.84
CA GLY A 464 3.30 12.75 -13.72
C GLY A 464 4.72 13.18 -13.34
N ILE A 465 5.72 12.34 -13.60
CA ILE A 465 7.13 12.69 -13.44
C ILE A 465 7.67 13.11 -14.80
N GLY A 466 8.18 14.33 -14.95
CA GLY A 466 8.73 14.88 -16.20
C GLY A 466 10.06 14.26 -16.65
N GLN A 467 10.25 12.96 -16.41
CA GLN A 467 11.48 12.22 -16.60
C GLN A 467 11.21 10.81 -17.14
N ALA A 468 12.00 10.38 -18.13
CA ALA A 468 12.04 9.00 -18.61
C ALA A 468 12.76 8.09 -17.60
N ARG A 469 12.08 7.78 -16.48
CA ARG A 469 12.62 7.01 -15.36
C ARG A 469 11.87 5.69 -15.18
N THR A 470 12.41 4.64 -15.77
CA THR A 470 11.87 3.28 -15.62
C THR A 470 12.29 2.64 -14.31
N ARG A 471 11.37 1.98 -13.63
CA ARG A 471 11.57 1.29 -12.34
C ARG A 471 10.86 -0.06 -12.31
N ILE A 472 11.42 -1.00 -11.56
CA ILE A 472 10.82 -2.32 -11.31
C ILE A 472 10.39 -2.34 -9.85
N VAL A 473 9.19 -2.82 -9.58
CA VAL A 473 8.69 -2.99 -8.23
C VAL A 473 8.24 -4.42 -8.01
N ILE A 474 8.62 -4.97 -6.87
CA ILE A 474 8.28 -6.30 -6.41
C ILE A 474 7.29 -6.09 -5.27
N VAL A 475 6.06 -6.56 -5.45
CA VAL A 475 5.00 -6.41 -4.45
C VAL A 475 4.49 -7.79 -4.10
N GLY A 476 4.37 -8.06 -2.79
CA GLY A 476 3.82 -9.31 -2.30
C GLY A 476 2.73 -9.08 -1.27
N PHE A 477 1.75 -9.97 -1.25
CA PHE A 477 0.62 -9.92 -0.33
C PHE A 477 0.42 -11.27 0.35
N ALA A 478 0.18 -11.25 1.65
CA ALA A 478 -0.35 -12.40 2.37
C ALA A 478 -1.85 -12.58 2.05
N ASP A 479 -2.41 -13.72 2.44
CA ASP A 479 -3.85 -13.99 2.48
C ASP A 479 -4.60 -13.82 1.14
N GLY A 480 -3.91 -14.01 0.01
CA GLY A 480 -4.55 -14.01 -1.31
C GLY A 480 -5.03 -12.62 -1.79
N LEU A 481 -4.47 -11.53 -1.26
CA LEU A 481 -4.94 -10.17 -1.56
C LEU A 481 -4.42 -9.61 -2.91
N LEU A 482 -3.55 -10.32 -3.63
CA LEU A 482 -2.94 -9.81 -4.86
C LEU A 482 -3.98 -9.48 -5.94
N HIS A 483 -5.11 -10.20 -6.00
CA HIS A 483 -6.19 -9.93 -6.95
C HIS A 483 -6.80 -8.53 -6.82
N ARG A 484 -6.64 -7.86 -5.68
CA ARG A 484 -7.12 -6.49 -5.43
C ARG A 484 -6.09 -5.43 -5.81
N PHE A 485 -4.83 -5.81 -6.00
CA PHE A 485 -3.77 -4.90 -6.36
C PHE A 485 -3.91 -4.47 -7.82
N ASN A 486 -4.19 -3.17 -8.01
CA ASN A 486 -4.31 -2.59 -9.34
C ASN A 486 -3.61 -1.23 -9.37
N MET A 487 -2.64 -1.10 -10.28
CA MET A 487 -1.89 0.14 -10.43
C MET A 487 -2.79 1.23 -11.04
N PRO A 488 -2.82 2.45 -10.46
CA PRO A 488 -3.52 3.56 -11.08
C PRO A 488 -2.86 3.92 -12.42
N ARG A 489 -3.67 4.29 -13.42
CA ARG A 489 -3.17 4.81 -14.70
C ARG A 489 -3.21 6.33 -14.65
N THR A 490 -2.10 6.99 -14.92
CA THR A 490 -1.97 8.42 -14.64
C THR A 490 -1.38 9.22 -15.82
N ALA A 491 -1.46 10.55 -15.68
CA ALA A 491 -1.35 11.53 -16.76
C ALA A 491 0.09 11.92 -17.10
N ASP A 492 0.31 12.32 -18.35
CA ASP A 492 1.59 12.79 -18.87
C ASP A 492 2.03 14.09 -18.15
N ALA A 493 3.31 14.15 -17.76
CA ALA A 493 3.97 15.39 -17.34
C ALA A 493 5.03 15.82 -18.35
N SER A 494 5.10 17.13 -18.59
CA SER A 494 6.13 17.75 -19.42
C SER A 494 7.21 18.42 -18.57
N THR A 495 8.36 18.76 -19.16
CA THR A 495 9.44 19.45 -18.44
C THR A 495 9.01 20.84 -17.98
N VAL A 496 8.26 21.58 -18.82
CA VAL A 496 7.75 22.92 -18.45
C VAL A 496 6.85 22.85 -17.22
N ASN A 497 5.93 21.88 -17.17
CA ASN A 497 5.02 21.72 -16.03
C ASN A 497 5.75 21.48 -14.70
N VAL A 498 7.01 21.03 -14.75
CA VAL A 498 7.81 20.69 -13.58
C VAL A 498 8.79 21.79 -13.22
N LEU A 499 9.40 22.47 -14.19
CA LEU A 499 10.57 23.32 -13.97
C LEU A 499 10.41 24.79 -14.35
N GLU A 500 9.31 25.20 -14.99
CA GLU A 500 9.17 26.59 -15.49
C GLU A 500 9.44 27.63 -14.41
N ASP A 501 8.85 27.48 -13.22
CA ASP A 501 8.99 28.41 -12.11
C ASP A 501 10.41 28.48 -11.54
N LEU A 502 11.21 27.42 -11.72
CA LEU A 502 12.62 27.38 -11.29
C LEU A 502 13.58 27.81 -12.40
N LEU A 503 13.20 27.65 -13.67
CA LEU A 503 14.05 27.93 -14.82
C LEU A 503 13.89 29.37 -15.32
N MET A 504 12.66 29.86 -15.28
CA MET A 504 12.24 31.13 -15.89
C MET A 504 11.96 32.21 -14.84
N VAL A 505 12.76 32.23 -13.76
CA VAL A 505 12.59 33.15 -12.61
C VAL A 505 12.60 34.62 -13.03
N HIS A 506 13.39 34.96 -14.05
CA HIS A 506 13.53 36.32 -14.56
C HIS A 506 12.68 36.60 -15.81
N ARG A 507 11.77 35.69 -16.19
CA ARG A 507 10.94 35.88 -17.38
C ARG A 507 9.87 36.94 -17.09
N THR A 508 9.81 37.97 -17.92
CA THR A 508 8.76 38.97 -17.89
C THR A 508 7.47 38.36 -18.47
N PRO A 509 6.33 38.41 -17.75
CA PRO A 509 5.06 37.90 -18.27
C PRO A 509 4.69 38.54 -19.62
N PRO A 510 4.32 37.77 -20.66
CA PRO A 510 4.06 38.28 -22.01
C PRO A 510 3.15 39.51 -22.09
N GLU A 511 2.12 39.55 -21.24
CA GLU A 511 1.13 40.63 -21.15
C GLU A 511 1.68 41.94 -20.57
N THR A 512 2.80 41.88 -19.86
CA THR A 512 3.46 43.05 -19.24
C THR A 512 4.61 43.61 -20.08
N ARG A 513 4.96 42.95 -21.19
CA ARG A 513 6.06 43.36 -22.06
C ARG A 513 5.69 44.60 -22.89
N PRO A 514 6.65 45.48 -23.24
CA PRO A 514 6.43 46.61 -24.13
C PRO A 514 5.83 46.16 -25.48
N ARG A 515 4.74 46.80 -25.93
CA ARG A 515 3.96 46.39 -27.12
C ARG A 515 4.70 46.60 -28.45
N ASP A 516 5.61 47.56 -28.48
CA ASP A 516 6.48 47.90 -29.61
C ASP A 516 7.79 47.09 -29.62
N GLY A 517 8.05 46.32 -28.55
CA GLY A 517 9.31 45.59 -28.38
C GLY A 517 10.52 46.49 -28.15
N GLU A 518 10.30 47.77 -27.85
CA GLU A 518 11.34 48.74 -27.52
C GLU A 518 11.78 48.58 -26.06
N THR A 519 13.06 48.89 -25.79
CA THR A 519 13.60 48.89 -24.43
C THR A 519 13.09 50.11 -23.67
N SER A 520 12.76 49.94 -22.38
CA SER A 520 12.26 51.02 -21.51
C SER A 520 12.96 51.01 -20.14
N ASP A 521 12.68 52.02 -19.30
CA ASP A 521 13.11 52.01 -17.89
C ASP A 521 12.49 50.78 -17.19
N GLY A 522 13.31 49.75 -16.96
CA GLY A 522 12.91 48.46 -16.40
C GLY A 522 12.88 47.27 -17.39
N TYR A 523 13.02 47.49 -18.71
CA TYR A 523 13.08 46.43 -19.73
C TYR A 523 14.31 46.59 -20.64
N SER A 524 15.45 46.07 -20.16
CA SER A 524 16.75 46.20 -20.85
C SER A 524 16.86 45.28 -22.07
N ALA A 525 17.86 45.52 -22.93
CA ALA A 525 18.17 44.62 -24.05
C ALA A 525 18.56 43.20 -23.58
N GLU A 526 19.14 43.06 -22.38
CA GLU A 526 19.44 41.76 -21.79
C GLU A 526 18.15 41.03 -21.37
N GLN A 527 17.24 41.75 -20.72
CA GLN A 527 15.93 41.23 -20.33
C GLN A 527 15.12 40.77 -21.54
N LYS A 528 15.10 41.58 -22.61
CA LYS A 528 14.45 41.21 -23.87
C LYS A 528 15.02 39.90 -24.45
N ARG A 529 16.33 39.73 -24.47
CA ARG A 529 16.96 38.47 -24.95
C ARG A 529 16.61 37.29 -24.07
N PHE A 530 16.56 37.47 -22.75
CA PHE A 530 16.12 36.43 -21.82
C PHE A 530 14.69 35.98 -22.13
N ASP A 531 13.78 36.93 -22.35
CA ASP A 531 12.37 36.63 -22.64
C ASP A 531 12.18 35.93 -24.00
N GLU A 532 12.92 36.36 -25.03
CA GLU A 532 12.94 35.70 -26.34
C GLU A 532 13.50 34.26 -26.26
N TRP A 533 14.59 34.08 -25.50
CA TRP A 533 15.15 32.75 -25.23
C TRP A 533 14.17 31.86 -24.45
N ALA A 534 13.53 32.39 -23.41
CA ALA A 534 12.60 31.63 -22.59
C ALA A 534 11.41 31.12 -23.42
N ASP A 535 10.83 31.99 -24.26
CA ASP A 535 9.74 31.63 -25.16
C ASP A 535 10.17 30.59 -26.21
N HIS A 536 11.38 30.74 -26.77
CA HIS A 536 11.96 29.77 -27.68
C HIS A 536 12.16 28.41 -26.99
N TRP A 537 12.76 28.40 -25.80
CA TRP A 537 13.04 27.19 -25.04
C TRP A 537 11.75 26.43 -24.69
N ILE A 538 10.71 27.15 -24.23
CA ILE A 538 9.39 26.59 -23.95
C ILE A 538 8.80 25.93 -25.19
N ARG A 539 8.87 26.59 -26.36
CA ARG A 539 8.35 26.05 -27.62
C ARG A 539 9.11 24.79 -28.07
N GLU A 540 10.43 24.81 -28.02
CA GLU A 540 11.26 23.72 -28.56
C GLU A 540 11.33 22.50 -27.63
N TYR A 541 11.45 22.74 -26.32
CA TYR A 541 11.77 21.71 -25.33
C TYR A 541 10.65 21.49 -24.31
N GLY A 542 9.73 22.44 -24.14
CA GLY A 542 8.83 22.44 -22.99
C GLY A 542 7.89 21.26 -22.91
N GLY A 543 7.44 20.73 -24.06
CA GLY A 543 6.61 19.53 -24.16
C GLY A 543 7.35 18.19 -23.98
N ARG A 544 8.69 18.20 -23.88
CA ARG A 544 9.50 16.97 -23.80
C ARG A 544 9.60 16.46 -22.36
N CYS A 545 9.91 15.18 -22.19
CA CYS A 545 10.39 14.61 -20.93
C CYS A 545 11.92 14.66 -20.88
N THR A 546 12.48 14.89 -19.70
CA THR A 546 13.93 14.78 -19.49
C THR A 546 14.41 13.32 -19.51
N PRO A 547 15.66 13.04 -19.90
CA PRO A 547 16.28 11.73 -19.70
C PRO A 547 16.42 11.39 -18.20
N THR A 548 16.83 10.16 -17.88
CA THR A 548 17.07 9.78 -16.48
C THR A 548 18.17 10.63 -15.84
N ILE A 549 17.91 11.15 -14.63
CA ILE A 549 18.90 11.93 -13.87
C ILE A 549 20.01 11.07 -13.26
N ALA A 550 19.88 9.74 -13.28
CA ALA A 550 20.87 8.83 -12.70
C ALA A 550 22.27 9.00 -13.33
N GLY A 551 22.34 9.37 -14.62
CA GLY A 551 23.61 9.60 -15.32
C GLY A 551 24.34 10.88 -14.92
N ILE A 552 23.75 11.75 -14.08
CA ILE A 552 24.34 13.02 -13.65
C ILE A 552 25.26 12.83 -12.44
N ALA A 553 25.00 11.82 -11.60
CA ALA A 553 25.62 11.65 -10.28
C ALA A 553 27.15 11.51 -10.30
N ASN A 554 27.71 10.95 -11.39
CA ASN A 554 29.14 10.68 -11.54
C ASN A 554 29.80 11.52 -12.66
N GLY A 555 29.19 12.65 -13.03
CA GLY A 555 29.56 13.42 -14.21
C GLY A 555 28.94 12.83 -15.48
N ALA A 556 28.20 13.66 -16.22
CA ALA A 556 27.48 13.19 -17.40
C ALA A 556 28.47 12.76 -18.50
N GLN A 557 28.46 11.46 -18.83
CA GLN A 557 29.19 10.92 -19.98
C GLN A 557 28.65 11.50 -21.30
N ASP A 558 29.42 11.43 -22.39
CA ASP A 558 29.08 12.05 -23.68
C ASP A 558 27.68 11.70 -24.20
N ASN A 559 27.27 10.43 -24.07
CA ASN A 559 25.94 10.00 -24.51
C ASN A 559 24.82 10.56 -23.62
N THR A 560 25.06 10.66 -22.30
CA THR A 560 24.17 11.32 -21.36
C THR A 560 24.06 12.80 -21.68
N ALA A 561 25.19 13.49 -21.88
CA ALA A 561 25.21 14.91 -22.22
C ALA A 561 24.47 15.20 -23.53
N LYS A 562 24.63 14.36 -24.55
CA LYS A 562 23.89 14.46 -25.83
C LYS A 562 22.38 14.30 -25.64
N ALA A 563 21.95 13.31 -24.87
CA ALA A 563 20.54 13.08 -24.60
C ALA A 563 19.89 14.25 -23.84
N TRP A 564 20.61 14.84 -22.88
CA TRP A 564 20.15 16.00 -22.12
C TRP A 564 20.16 17.29 -22.93
N ALA A 565 21.14 17.49 -23.82
CA ALA A 565 21.15 18.61 -24.76
C ALA A 565 19.93 18.56 -25.69
N ALA A 566 19.54 17.38 -26.16
CA ALA A 566 18.31 17.19 -26.93
C ALA A 566 17.03 17.46 -26.12
N ALA A 567 17.11 17.44 -24.79
CA ALA A 567 16.03 17.84 -23.89
C ALA A 567 16.15 19.30 -23.41
N GLY A 568 17.09 20.08 -23.95
CA GLY A 568 17.23 21.51 -23.68
C GLY A 568 18.09 21.86 -22.48
N PHE A 569 19.00 20.99 -22.02
CA PHE A 569 19.87 21.28 -20.87
C PHE A 569 21.33 20.89 -21.10
N ASP A 570 22.25 21.64 -20.47
CA ASP A 570 23.64 21.21 -20.29
C ASP A 570 23.84 20.61 -18.90
N VAL A 571 24.24 19.33 -18.85
CA VAL A 571 24.43 18.58 -17.61
C VAL A 571 25.90 18.26 -17.32
N ARG A 572 26.85 18.84 -18.07
CA ARG A 572 28.28 18.69 -17.81
C ARG A 572 28.70 19.31 -16.49
N LYS A 573 27.98 20.35 -16.07
CA LYS A 573 28.12 21.02 -14.78
C LYS A 573 26.74 21.33 -14.22
N LEU A 574 26.65 21.47 -12.91
CA LEU A 574 25.46 22.00 -12.26
C LEU A 574 25.65 23.49 -11.93
N ALA A 575 24.59 24.27 -12.09
CA ALA A 575 24.57 25.69 -11.74
C ALA A 575 24.37 25.89 -10.22
N GLY A 576 24.80 27.06 -9.73
CA GLY A 576 24.51 27.52 -8.37
C GLY A 576 23.13 28.16 -8.23
N GLY A 577 22.53 28.61 -9.32
CA GLY A 577 21.23 29.28 -9.38
C GLY A 577 20.60 29.18 -10.77
N PRO A 578 19.36 29.70 -10.95
CA PRO A 578 18.70 29.76 -12.25
C PRO A 578 19.48 30.66 -13.22
N PRO A 579 19.28 30.53 -14.55
CA PRO A 579 19.87 31.44 -15.51
C PRO A 579 19.36 32.87 -15.31
N THR A 580 20.25 33.85 -15.41
CA THR A 580 19.95 35.28 -15.32
C THR A 580 19.96 35.92 -16.72
N PRO A 581 19.40 37.14 -16.89
CA PRO A 581 19.48 37.85 -18.18
C PRO A 581 20.90 38.02 -18.73
N ALA A 582 21.89 38.14 -17.85
CA ALA A 582 23.30 38.24 -18.24
C ALA A 582 23.88 36.92 -18.80
N ASP A 583 23.33 35.77 -18.39
CA ASP A 583 23.82 34.45 -18.85
C ASP A 583 23.37 34.14 -20.29
N ILE A 584 22.31 34.80 -20.78
CA ILE A 584 21.71 34.53 -22.08
C ILE A 584 22.46 35.30 -23.18
N THR A 585 23.45 34.62 -23.75
CA THR A 585 24.28 35.15 -24.84
C THR A 585 23.80 34.74 -26.23
N SER A 586 22.92 33.73 -26.34
CA SER A 586 22.37 33.20 -27.60
C SER A 586 20.98 32.60 -27.40
N ILE A 587 20.17 32.55 -28.46
CA ILE A 587 18.86 31.88 -28.47
C ILE A 587 18.98 30.36 -28.27
N ASP A 588 20.12 29.77 -28.63
CA ASP A 588 20.42 28.34 -28.47
C ASP A 588 21.05 28.01 -27.10
N TYR A 589 21.03 28.94 -26.14
CA TYR A 589 21.61 28.73 -24.82
C TYR A 589 20.95 27.55 -24.10
N LEU A 590 21.79 26.62 -23.61
CA LEU A 590 21.35 25.45 -22.84
C LEU A 590 21.60 25.68 -21.34
N PRO A 591 20.54 25.81 -20.53
CA PRO A 591 20.67 26.04 -19.09
C PRO A 591 21.26 24.82 -18.39
N CYS A 592 22.09 25.08 -17.37
CA CYS A 592 22.58 24.05 -16.46
C CYS A 592 21.57 23.81 -15.33
N LEU A 593 21.44 22.55 -14.90
CA LEU A 593 20.52 22.20 -13.81
C LEU A 593 21.04 22.68 -12.45
N THR A 594 20.11 23.06 -11.56
CA THR A 594 20.37 23.30 -10.14
C THR A 594 19.97 22.08 -9.29
N ILE A 595 20.40 22.03 -8.03
CA ILE A 595 19.95 20.98 -7.09
C ILE A 595 18.43 21.01 -6.92
N ARG A 596 17.82 22.21 -6.80
CA ARG A 596 16.36 22.36 -6.73
C ARG A 596 15.65 21.81 -7.97
N MET A 597 16.20 22.04 -9.17
CA MET A 597 15.64 21.46 -10.39
C MET A 597 15.71 19.93 -10.38
N LEU A 598 16.83 19.34 -9.95
CA LEU A 598 16.96 17.88 -9.81
C LEU A 598 15.95 17.31 -8.80
N GLN A 599 15.78 18.00 -7.67
CA GLN A 599 14.81 17.65 -6.63
C GLN A 599 13.38 17.63 -7.20
N ARG A 600 12.99 18.66 -7.96
CA ARG A 600 11.67 18.78 -8.56
C ARG A 600 11.43 17.79 -9.70
N LEU A 601 12.46 17.48 -10.50
CA LEU A 601 12.44 16.40 -11.50
C LEU A 601 12.23 15.02 -10.89
N GLN A 602 12.64 14.81 -9.63
CA GLN A 602 12.33 13.60 -8.85
C GLN A 602 11.03 13.69 -8.07
N ASN A 603 10.38 14.84 -8.10
CA ASN A 603 9.15 15.15 -7.39
C ASN A 603 9.26 15.14 -5.85
N PHE A 604 10.38 15.60 -5.32
CA PHE A 604 10.46 15.98 -3.90
C PHE A 604 9.73 17.32 -3.67
N PRO A 605 9.10 17.52 -2.50
CA PRO A 605 8.61 18.83 -2.06
C PRO A 605 9.74 19.86 -2.04
N ASP A 606 9.49 21.12 -2.41
CA ASP A 606 10.54 22.15 -2.50
C ASP A 606 11.18 22.45 -1.13
N GLU A 607 10.44 22.24 -0.06
CA GLU A 607 10.87 22.43 1.34
C GLU A 607 11.78 21.30 1.83
N TRP A 608 11.88 20.18 1.10
CA TRP A 608 12.71 19.04 1.49
C TRP A 608 14.20 19.39 1.38
N ALA A 609 14.89 19.43 2.51
CA ALA A 609 16.28 19.86 2.61
C ALA A 609 17.25 18.68 2.71
N PHE A 610 18.20 18.58 1.77
CA PHE A 610 19.22 17.53 1.76
C PHE A 610 20.44 17.91 2.62
N SER A 611 20.98 16.94 3.34
CA SER A 611 22.22 17.05 4.14
C SER A 611 23.43 16.52 3.36
N GLY A 612 24.63 16.87 3.82
CA GLY A 612 25.90 16.53 3.17
C GLY A 612 26.40 17.59 2.19
N ASP A 613 27.56 17.36 1.60
CA ASP A 613 28.14 18.17 0.55
C ASP A 613 27.35 18.11 -0.76
N ARG A 614 27.69 18.98 -1.72
CA ARG A 614 26.99 19.06 -3.00
C ARG A 614 26.93 17.73 -3.75
N SER A 615 28.01 16.94 -3.72
CA SER A 615 28.09 15.65 -4.39
C SER A 615 27.20 14.61 -3.70
N GLN A 616 27.18 14.59 -2.36
CA GLN A 616 26.30 13.74 -1.55
C GLN A 616 24.82 14.04 -1.80
N GLN A 617 24.45 15.33 -1.83
CA GLN A 617 23.08 15.74 -2.12
C GLN A 617 22.61 15.29 -3.51
N ILE A 618 23.47 15.44 -4.54
CA ILE A 618 23.16 14.98 -5.90
C ILE A 618 22.95 13.47 -5.90
N ARG A 619 23.85 12.69 -5.29
CA ARG A 619 23.71 11.22 -5.21
C ARG A 619 22.41 10.80 -4.54
N GLN A 620 22.06 11.44 -3.42
CA GLN A 620 20.79 11.22 -2.71
C GLN A 620 19.58 11.43 -3.63
N ILE A 621 19.54 12.55 -4.36
CA ILE A 621 18.44 12.87 -5.28
C ILE A 621 18.38 11.89 -6.45
N THR A 622 19.52 11.59 -7.09
CA THR A 622 19.58 10.77 -8.31
C THR A 622 19.25 9.30 -8.04
N ASN A 623 19.59 8.80 -6.85
CA ASN A 623 19.32 7.42 -6.45
C ASN A 623 17.92 7.23 -5.88
N ALA A 624 17.26 8.29 -5.40
CA ALA A 624 15.95 8.20 -4.78
C ALA A 624 14.89 7.56 -5.69
N PHE A 625 13.97 6.82 -5.07
CA PHE A 625 12.72 6.46 -5.70
C PHE A 625 11.75 7.67 -5.65
N PRO A 626 11.15 8.09 -6.78
CA PRO A 626 10.34 9.31 -6.80
C PRO A 626 9.14 9.26 -5.84
N PRO A 627 8.91 10.28 -4.99
CA PRO A 627 7.80 10.30 -4.04
C PRO A 627 6.42 10.08 -4.66
N ARG A 628 6.14 10.66 -5.83
CA ARG A 628 4.87 10.45 -6.53
C ARG A 628 4.66 9.00 -6.95
N LEU A 629 5.70 8.39 -7.50
CA LEU A 629 5.63 6.99 -7.92
C LEU A 629 5.41 6.07 -6.72
N ALA A 630 6.13 6.32 -5.63
CA ALA A 630 5.94 5.64 -4.35
C ALA A 630 4.52 5.79 -3.81
N ARG A 631 3.94 7.00 -3.85
CA ARG A 631 2.55 7.24 -3.43
C ARG A 631 1.55 6.41 -4.26
N SER A 632 1.71 6.36 -5.58
CA SER A 632 0.80 5.62 -6.46
C SER A 632 0.81 4.12 -6.18
N ILE A 633 1.97 3.52 -5.95
CA ILE A 633 2.11 2.10 -5.59
C ILE A 633 1.53 1.86 -4.19
N ALA A 634 1.91 2.71 -3.23
CA ALA A 634 1.44 2.61 -1.86
C ALA A 634 -0.09 2.69 -1.78
N GLN A 635 -0.74 3.51 -2.61
CA GLN A 635 -2.20 3.57 -2.68
C GLN A 635 -2.83 2.29 -3.26
N ALA A 636 -2.21 1.70 -4.27
CA ALA A 636 -2.64 0.40 -4.78
C ALA A 636 -2.50 -0.70 -3.72
N ILE A 637 -1.43 -0.66 -2.91
CA ILE A 637 -1.23 -1.56 -1.76
C ILE A 637 -2.28 -1.30 -0.68
N TYR A 638 -2.50 -0.04 -0.31
CA TYR A 638 -3.53 0.37 0.66
C TYR A 638 -4.91 -0.13 0.23
N THR A 639 -5.24 0.03 -1.06
CA THR A 639 -6.47 -0.50 -1.65
C THR A 639 -6.51 -2.03 -1.57
N ALA A 640 -5.42 -2.74 -1.83
CA ALA A 640 -5.43 -4.19 -1.74
C ALA A 640 -5.65 -4.68 -0.29
N LEU A 641 -4.99 -4.04 0.68
CA LEU A 641 -5.08 -4.36 2.11
C LEU A 641 -6.44 -4.02 2.72
N THR A 642 -6.99 -2.85 2.36
CA THR A 642 -8.15 -2.27 3.06
C THR A 642 -9.39 -2.18 2.20
N GLY A 643 -9.27 -2.41 0.89
CA GLY A 643 -10.28 -2.20 -0.16
C GLY A 643 -10.91 -0.81 -0.26
N VAL A 644 -10.37 0.17 0.46
CA VAL A 644 -10.64 1.59 0.24
C VAL A 644 -10.16 1.97 -1.16
N THR A 645 -11.06 2.53 -1.96
CA THR A 645 -10.72 3.02 -3.31
C THR A 645 -10.50 4.52 -3.30
N PHE A 646 -9.69 5.00 -4.23
CA PHE A 646 -9.15 6.36 -4.22
C PHE A 646 -9.53 7.13 -5.49
N ASN A 647 -9.86 8.42 -5.36
CA ASN A 647 -10.06 9.29 -6.52
C ASN A 647 -8.71 9.64 -7.17
N GLN A 648 -8.35 8.89 -8.22
CA GLN A 648 -7.05 9.01 -8.89
C GLN A 648 -6.76 10.44 -9.39
N LYS A 649 -7.75 11.15 -9.95
CA LYS A 649 -7.55 12.51 -10.46
C LYS A 649 -7.19 13.49 -9.33
N SER A 650 -7.95 13.45 -8.24
CA SER A 650 -7.70 14.30 -7.06
C SER A 650 -6.33 14.02 -6.45
N LEU A 651 -5.92 12.76 -6.40
CA LEU A 651 -4.64 12.36 -5.83
C LEU A 651 -3.44 12.78 -6.67
N MET A 652 -3.57 12.73 -7.99
CA MET A 652 -2.51 13.19 -8.89
C MET A 652 -2.34 14.70 -8.88
N THR A 653 -3.37 15.47 -8.50
CA THR A 653 -3.22 16.92 -8.33
C THR A 653 -2.89 17.31 -6.89
N SER A 654 -3.19 16.46 -5.91
CA SER A 654 -2.93 16.74 -4.50
C SER A 654 -1.43 16.86 -4.20
N PRO A 655 -0.99 17.93 -3.51
CA PRO A 655 0.40 18.06 -3.11
C PRO A 655 0.81 16.94 -2.14
N LEU A 656 2.10 16.60 -2.13
CA LEU A 656 2.68 15.75 -1.10
C LEU A 656 2.61 16.47 0.26
N PRO A 657 2.60 15.75 1.40
CA PRO A 657 2.54 16.36 2.73
C PRO A 657 3.65 17.39 2.95
N ARG A 658 3.29 18.64 3.29
CA ARG A 658 4.25 19.74 3.53
C ARG A 658 4.30 20.22 4.98
N GLY A 659 3.19 20.13 5.73
CA GLY A 659 2.97 20.85 7.00
C GLY A 659 3.84 20.47 8.20
N SER A 660 4.72 19.48 8.08
CA SER A 660 5.70 19.13 9.12
C SER A 660 7.13 19.06 8.61
N ILE A 661 7.37 19.41 7.34
CA ILE A 661 8.72 19.38 6.76
C ILE A 661 9.58 20.46 7.41
N GLY A 662 10.67 20.04 8.06
CA GLY A 662 11.60 20.95 8.75
C GLY A 662 11.10 21.50 10.09
N ALA A 663 9.94 21.05 10.58
CA ALA A 663 9.46 21.42 11.91
C ALA A 663 10.36 20.83 12.99
N THR A 664 10.75 21.66 13.98
CA THR A 664 11.45 21.18 15.18
C THR A 664 10.47 20.64 16.22
N PRO A 665 10.84 19.60 17.00
CA PRO A 665 10.05 19.19 18.15
C PRO A 665 9.81 20.39 19.08
N PRO A 666 8.63 20.54 19.69
CA PRO A 666 8.40 21.56 20.71
C PRO A 666 9.44 21.38 21.83
N LYS A 667 10.15 22.46 22.19
CA LYS A 667 11.10 22.43 23.31
C LYS A 667 10.32 22.36 24.63
N ILE A 668 10.21 21.16 25.20
CA ILE A 668 9.68 20.96 26.55
C ILE A 668 10.79 21.35 27.54
N ASN A 669 10.60 22.43 28.29
CA ASN A 669 11.53 22.83 29.34
C ASN A 669 11.24 22.03 30.62
N LEU A 670 11.91 20.89 30.80
CA LEU A 670 11.77 20.01 31.96
C LEU A 670 12.28 20.63 33.28
N ASN A 671 12.87 21.83 33.25
CA ASN A 671 13.42 22.52 34.43
C ASN A 671 12.54 23.68 34.95
N ALA A 672 11.31 23.85 34.46
CA ALA A 672 10.41 24.91 34.94
C ALA A 672 9.88 24.71 36.39
N GLY A 673 10.38 23.70 37.11
CA GLY A 673 9.98 23.36 38.48
C GLY A 673 11.13 23.32 39.49
N ARG A 674 12.22 24.08 39.29
CA ARG A 674 13.20 24.25 40.37
C ARG A 674 12.74 25.35 41.31
N TYR A 675 12.25 24.93 42.47
CA TYR A 675 12.10 25.75 43.67
C TYR A 675 13.45 26.40 44.03
N GLU A 676 13.45 27.68 44.41
CA GLU A 676 14.55 28.19 45.21
C GLU A 676 14.43 27.59 46.63
N PRO A 677 15.56 27.22 47.26
CA PRO A 677 15.56 26.71 48.61
C PRO A 677 15.30 27.87 49.57
N ASP A 678 14.35 27.67 50.48
CA ASP A 678 13.86 28.64 51.49
C ASP A 678 12.93 29.69 50.82
N ASP A 679 11.60 29.60 50.82
CA ASP A 679 10.73 29.83 51.99
C ASP A 679 9.28 29.29 51.77
N GLY A 680 9.06 28.38 50.83
CA GLY A 680 7.73 27.75 50.64
C GLY A 680 6.60 28.68 50.16
N VAL A 681 6.90 29.89 49.66
CA VAL A 681 5.92 30.79 49.03
C VAL A 681 6.18 30.87 47.52
N PRO A 682 5.19 30.56 46.65
CA PRO A 682 5.32 30.75 45.21
C PRO A 682 5.56 32.23 44.86
N SER A 683 6.54 32.53 43.99
CA SER A 683 6.88 33.91 43.65
C SER A 683 5.70 34.67 43.02
N GLU A 684 5.28 35.78 43.61
CA GLU A 684 4.21 36.67 43.12
C GLU A 684 4.50 37.32 41.75
N THR A 685 5.70 37.13 41.19
CA THR A 685 6.14 37.73 39.90
C THR A 685 5.42 37.21 38.66
N TRP A 686 4.62 36.13 38.75
CA TRP A 686 3.82 35.67 37.60
C TRP A 686 2.54 36.50 37.36
N LYS A 687 2.03 37.21 38.38
CA LYS A 687 0.75 37.95 38.31
C LYS A 687 0.77 39.21 37.44
N THR A 688 1.93 39.66 36.97
CA THR A 688 2.05 40.91 36.19
C THR A 688 2.33 40.71 34.70
N ARG A 689 2.38 39.48 34.18
CA ARG A 689 2.91 39.25 32.80
C ARG A 689 1.89 39.19 31.66
N PHE A 690 0.58 39.24 31.93
CA PHE A 690 -0.44 39.26 30.87
C PHE A 690 -1.57 40.24 31.19
N LYS A 691 -1.56 41.41 30.55
CA LYS A 691 -2.76 42.25 30.45
C LYS A 691 -3.78 41.54 29.55
N ARG A 692 -4.98 41.26 30.07
CA ARG A 692 -6.14 40.77 29.31
C ARG A 692 -6.46 41.72 28.16
N GLY A 693 -6.63 41.20 26.93
CA GLY A 693 -7.33 41.92 25.86
C GLY A 693 -6.77 41.88 24.43
N VAL A 694 -6.12 40.81 23.96
CA VAL A 694 -5.84 40.65 22.51
C VAL A 694 -6.26 39.25 22.05
N ALA A 695 -7.15 39.20 21.06
CA ALA A 695 -7.68 37.99 20.45
C ALA A 695 -6.60 37.24 19.64
N MET A 696 -6.65 35.91 19.66
CA MET A 696 -5.85 35.04 18.79
C MET A 696 -6.55 34.90 17.44
N PRO A 697 -5.87 35.10 16.29
CA PRO A 697 -6.50 34.99 14.98
C PRO A 697 -6.54 33.54 14.50
N GLY A 698 -7.74 33.05 14.23
CA GLY A 698 -8.01 31.76 13.61
C GLY A 698 -9.51 31.49 13.61
N ASP A 699 -10.23 32.21 12.75
CA ASP A 699 -11.45 31.77 12.03
C ASP A 699 -12.22 32.99 11.50
N GLY A 700 -12.15 33.18 10.19
CA GLY A 700 -12.86 34.22 9.47
C GLY A 700 -12.17 34.55 8.16
N TRP A 701 -12.63 33.95 7.06
CA TRP A 701 -12.39 34.49 5.72
C TRP A 701 -13.32 35.69 5.50
N PRO A 702 -12.82 36.88 5.13
CA PRO A 702 -13.57 37.83 4.34
C PRO A 702 -13.09 37.77 2.89
N GLU A 703 -14.03 37.58 1.98
CA GLU A 703 -13.88 37.91 0.57
C GLU A 703 -13.48 39.40 0.43
N GLY A 704 -12.48 39.70 -0.41
CA GLY A 704 -12.24 41.05 -0.94
C GLY A 704 -10.87 41.69 -0.63
N ASP A 705 -9.98 41.61 -1.63
CA ASP A 705 -9.01 42.66 -2.03
C ASP A 705 -7.70 42.87 -1.20
N PRO A 706 -6.66 43.54 -1.75
CA PRO A 706 -5.53 42.87 -2.41
C PRO A 706 -4.21 42.98 -1.63
N TYR A 707 -3.26 42.10 -2.00
CA TYR A 707 -1.88 42.05 -1.52
C TYR A 707 -1.17 43.43 -1.54
N PRO A 708 -0.49 43.84 -0.46
CA PRO A 708 0.61 44.78 -0.54
C PRO A 708 1.96 44.06 -0.38
N GLY A 709 2.79 44.19 -1.41
CA GLY A 709 4.21 43.89 -1.36
C GLY A 709 5.01 44.90 -0.53
N ASP A 710 6.34 44.71 -0.62
CA ASP A 710 7.42 45.51 -0.05
C ASP A 710 7.55 45.57 1.47
N ARG A 711 8.59 44.89 1.96
CA ARG A 711 9.53 45.50 2.91
C ARG A 711 10.93 44.91 2.74
N THR A 712 11.84 45.83 2.47
CA THR A 712 13.28 45.72 2.34
C THR A 712 13.94 45.13 3.59
N TRP A 713 14.98 44.33 3.37
CA TRP A 713 15.93 43.93 4.41
C TRP A 713 17.06 44.96 4.47
N ASP A 714 17.25 45.56 5.64
CA ASP A 714 18.45 46.33 5.99
C ASP A 714 19.00 45.78 7.32
N ALA A 715 20.33 45.62 7.35
CA ALA A 715 21.24 45.12 8.39
C ALA A 715 21.38 43.59 8.56
#